data_AF-A0A970V3U4-F1
#
_entry.id   AF-A0A970V3U4-F1
#
_cell.length_a   1.000
_cell.length_b   1.000
_cell.length_c   1.000
_cell.angle_alpha   90.00
_cell.angle_beta   90.00
_cell.angle_gamma   90.00
#
_symmetry.space_group_name_H-M   'P 1'
#
loop_
_entity.id
_entity.type
_entity.pdbx_description
1 polymer ?
#
loop_
_entity_poly.entity_id
_entity_poly.type
_entity_poly.pdbx_seq_one_letter_code
_entity_poly.pdbx_strand_id
1 'polypeptide(L)'
;MIQGAAANLSLLEWADMPQPPEYLLKGKDNFSLQDLSIFVLNHMWGIVSEEEGAGNIWLRRLHIRMERTLAISTQHEYYQRRPYGGTPAWGISLPSRKGDNMQVTDCDLTTDAHPIQVFGSNLVVARNRVYSTTGQSWIPGGGRNYIYEDNESYGVCVGYGGNNVYFARNRVRNLYTGFRELNTTDSGGGCYLGKITASQGTELTLAEKMNWMWGRTKVLIMEGTGRGQYRELVAHDEQHLTVDRPWEVPPDETSVIAVTPTTGKVLAIENDMADGSVALALYGGAYNCVMAGNQAARSTGFISRGMHYNGPAPSQYVQWLDNRITEGYGIRGQEGNAGDTALSLVSGRVTWMPGKPYRYNGPLLRAQVVRGNRLEANAYINIFGAVADVIIEGNTVRESRFGIAGGTDVDASGIVLRNNRFEAVDKPLGLLGKMLIHPAEHAAIGLEAAANLLGKGAPAAWERVRQDLASLQAESLAAPELLPKVQACVNQAVKALPPGPHPPALARFLLGMDLSWYAPQLDQVLRSGAGGSGGARLTCGLPAWAPAVEVGAQLQPVEGWEIVGPVKTVEVKPGTSVFHQFALTVPPGTWGLQTVQADYTLRGPEWELQASEKARLGSGRVMEWCVVGPFPNESGLPLDTTTHGPAQRLDLGATYDSPAGPLKWKQVSSKDLTLNLKELLGDGKMQVGYGV
;
A
#
# COMPACT_ATOMS: atom_id res chain seq x y z
N MET A 1 6.46 -34.31 31.91
CA MET A 1 5.83 -34.78 30.67
C MET A 1 4.44 -35.28 31.00
N ILE A 2 3.42 -34.72 30.36
CA ILE A 2 2.04 -35.22 30.40
C ILE A 2 1.76 -35.85 29.03
N GLN A 3 1.34 -37.12 29.02
CA GLN A 3 1.11 -37.88 27.80
C GLN A 3 -0.20 -38.65 27.92
N GLY A 4 -1.11 -38.40 26.98
CA GLY A 4 -2.30 -39.23 26.79
C GLY A 4 -2.02 -40.44 25.91
N ALA A 5 -3.02 -41.32 25.77
CA ALA A 5 -2.96 -42.47 24.88
C ALA A 5 -3.07 -42.07 23.40
N ALA A 6 -3.92 -41.09 23.11
CA ALA A 6 -4.08 -40.42 21.82
C ALA A 6 -5.00 -39.19 22.01
N ALA A 7 -4.90 -38.20 21.12
CA ALA A 7 -5.71 -36.99 21.20
C ALA A 7 -7.22 -37.27 21.22
N ASN A 8 -7.68 -38.32 20.54
CA ASN A 8 -9.08 -38.75 20.50
C ASN A 8 -9.48 -39.75 21.61
N LEU A 9 -8.53 -40.19 22.45
CA LEU A 9 -8.76 -41.19 23.50
C LEU A 9 -8.51 -40.64 24.92
N SER A 10 -7.89 -39.47 25.04
CA SER A 10 -7.55 -38.86 26.32
C SER A 10 -8.10 -37.44 26.39
N LEU A 11 -8.89 -37.14 27.42
CA LEU A 11 -9.57 -35.87 27.60
C LEU A 11 -9.21 -35.25 28.95
N LEU A 12 -8.81 -33.99 28.93
CA LEU A 12 -8.83 -33.07 30.07
C LEU A 12 -9.96 -32.07 29.85
N GLU A 13 -10.95 -32.08 30.73
CA GLU A 13 -12.12 -31.21 30.64
C GLU A 13 -12.24 -30.33 31.88
N TRP A 14 -12.53 -29.05 31.66
CA TRP A 14 -13.02 -28.16 32.70
C TRP A 14 -14.47 -27.81 32.39
N ALA A 15 -15.35 -28.09 33.37
CA ALA A 15 -16.75 -27.68 33.32
C ALA A 15 -16.88 -26.14 33.18
N ASP A 16 -18.05 -25.68 32.75
CA ASP A 16 -18.32 -24.23 32.71
C ASP A 16 -18.23 -23.62 34.11
N MET A 17 -17.39 -22.60 34.26
CA MET A 17 -17.14 -21.91 35.51
C MET A 17 -17.45 -20.42 35.33
N PRO A 18 -18.31 -19.81 36.17
CA PRO A 18 -18.56 -18.38 36.13
C PRO A 18 -17.28 -17.54 36.32
N GLN A 19 -16.35 -18.05 37.13
CA GLN A 19 -15.01 -17.49 37.33
C GLN A 19 -13.98 -18.56 36.96
N PRO A 20 -13.43 -18.55 35.74
CA PRO A 20 -12.43 -19.53 35.35
C PRO A 20 -11.12 -19.31 36.12
N PRO A 21 -10.31 -20.36 36.32
CA PRO A 21 -8.97 -20.19 36.87
C PRO A 21 -8.13 -19.30 35.94
N GLU A 22 -7.16 -18.60 36.53
CA GLU A 22 -6.25 -17.74 35.76
C GLU A 22 -5.51 -18.56 34.70
N TYR A 23 -4.97 -19.72 35.07
CA TYR A 23 -4.27 -20.65 34.16
C TYR A 23 -4.88 -22.05 34.24
N LEU A 24 -5.11 -22.70 33.09
CA LEU A 24 -5.47 -24.12 33.05
C LEU A 24 -4.24 -25.00 33.30
N LEU A 25 -3.14 -24.72 32.59
CA LEU A 25 -1.87 -25.43 32.70
C LEU A 25 -0.72 -24.42 32.64
N LYS A 26 0.06 -24.32 33.72
CA LYS A 26 1.23 -23.43 33.80
C LYS A 26 2.49 -24.24 34.10
N GLY A 27 3.52 -24.05 33.29
CA GLY A 27 4.84 -24.65 33.47
C GLY A 27 5.94 -23.59 33.41
N LYS A 28 7.09 -23.85 34.02
CA LYS A 28 8.24 -22.94 33.96
C LYS A 28 9.09 -23.21 32.72
N ASP A 29 9.76 -24.36 32.69
CA ASP A 29 10.64 -24.83 31.63
C ASP A 29 10.61 -26.38 31.57
N ASN A 30 11.28 -26.97 30.57
CA ASN A 30 11.54 -28.41 30.44
C ASN A 30 10.29 -29.29 30.60
N PHE A 31 9.20 -28.93 29.93
CA PHE A 31 7.95 -29.68 29.98
C PHE A 31 7.40 -30.00 28.61
N SER A 32 6.57 -31.04 28.56
CA SER A 32 5.88 -31.45 27.34
C SER A 32 4.48 -31.94 27.63
N LEU A 33 3.58 -31.65 26.69
CA LEU A 33 2.21 -32.17 26.64
C LEU A 33 2.01 -32.81 25.27
N GLN A 34 1.50 -34.04 25.25
CA GLN A 34 1.18 -34.70 23.99
C GLN A 34 0.02 -35.68 24.06
N ASP A 35 -0.58 -35.93 22.89
CA ASP A 35 -1.56 -37.01 22.66
C ASP A 35 -2.82 -36.91 23.52
N LEU A 36 -3.38 -35.71 23.68
CA LEU A 36 -4.58 -35.48 24.48
C LEU A 36 -5.45 -34.33 23.97
N SER A 37 -6.74 -34.37 24.33
CA SER A 37 -7.72 -33.31 24.12
C SER A 37 -7.88 -32.44 25.37
N ILE A 38 -8.07 -31.13 25.17
CA ILE A 38 -8.40 -30.13 26.20
C ILE A 38 -9.69 -29.42 25.81
N PHE A 39 -10.72 -29.51 26.64
CA PHE A 39 -12.03 -28.90 26.40
C PHE A 39 -12.42 -27.99 27.56
N VAL A 40 -12.69 -26.72 27.25
CA VAL A 40 -13.07 -25.70 28.25
C VAL A 40 -14.10 -24.72 27.68
N LEU A 41 -15.20 -24.52 28.43
CA LEU A 41 -16.28 -23.60 28.07
C LEU A 41 -16.09 -22.16 28.55
N ASN A 42 -15.27 -21.91 29.57
CA ASN A 42 -14.89 -20.56 29.98
C ASN A 42 -13.44 -20.54 30.49
N HIS A 43 -12.59 -19.60 30.03
CA HIS A 43 -11.16 -19.62 30.30
C HIS A 43 -10.53 -18.21 30.31
N MET A 44 -9.34 -18.10 30.91
CA MET A 44 -8.42 -16.97 30.73
C MET A 44 -7.18 -17.42 29.96
N TRP A 45 -6.26 -18.11 30.63
CA TRP A 45 -5.07 -18.66 29.98
C TRP A 45 -5.13 -20.18 29.90
N GLY A 46 -4.89 -20.74 28.72
CA GLY A 46 -4.82 -22.17 28.49
C GLY A 46 -3.50 -22.75 28.97
N ILE A 47 -2.60 -23.05 28.04
CA ILE A 47 -1.26 -23.55 28.32
C ILE A 47 -0.29 -22.37 28.34
N VAL A 48 0.40 -22.16 29.47
CA VAL A 48 1.31 -21.02 29.66
C VAL A 48 2.69 -21.45 30.13
N SER A 49 3.73 -20.85 29.57
CA SER A 49 5.07 -20.86 30.17
C SER A 49 5.32 -19.62 31.04
N GLU A 50 6.14 -19.72 32.06
CA GLU A 50 6.68 -18.55 32.75
C GLU A 50 7.48 -17.65 31.79
N GLU A 51 7.54 -16.35 32.07
CA GLU A 51 8.25 -15.38 31.21
C GLU A 51 9.77 -15.47 31.38
N GLU A 52 10.26 -15.81 32.57
CA GLU A 52 11.69 -15.99 32.84
C GLU A 52 12.10 -17.47 32.83
N GLY A 53 13.07 -17.81 31.97
CA GLY A 53 13.71 -19.13 31.97
C GLY A 53 13.00 -20.22 31.17
N ALA A 54 11.88 -19.94 30.50
CA ALA A 54 11.18 -20.94 29.68
C ALA A 54 12.09 -21.53 28.59
N GLY A 55 12.04 -22.84 28.39
CA GLY A 55 12.79 -23.48 27.31
C GLY A 55 12.65 -24.98 27.33
N ASN A 56 13.01 -25.64 26.23
CA ASN A 56 12.79 -27.08 26.03
C ASN A 56 11.33 -27.48 26.25
N ILE A 57 10.41 -26.76 25.60
CA ILE A 57 8.96 -26.97 25.72
C ILE A 57 8.42 -27.61 24.46
N TRP A 58 7.67 -28.71 24.58
CA TRP A 58 7.05 -29.39 23.43
C TRP A 58 5.56 -29.63 23.64
N LEU A 59 4.74 -29.01 22.79
CA LEU A 59 3.30 -29.20 22.72
C LEU A 59 2.98 -29.87 21.40
N ARG A 60 2.50 -31.14 21.43
CA ARG A 60 2.38 -31.96 20.22
C ARG A 60 1.09 -32.74 20.16
N ARG A 61 0.44 -32.79 19.00
CA ARG A 61 -0.75 -33.63 18.78
C ARG A 61 -1.83 -33.39 19.85
N LEU A 62 -2.13 -32.11 20.07
CA LEU A 62 -3.16 -31.66 21.00
C LEU A 62 -4.43 -31.26 20.25
N HIS A 63 -5.59 -31.64 20.77
CA HIS A 63 -6.88 -31.09 20.32
C HIS A 63 -7.40 -30.13 21.39
N ILE A 64 -7.47 -28.84 21.08
CA ILE A 64 -7.85 -27.80 22.04
C ILE A 64 -9.16 -27.15 21.56
N ARG A 65 -10.16 -27.12 22.44
CA ARG A 65 -11.46 -26.47 22.22
C ARG A 65 -11.74 -25.52 23.38
N MET A 66 -11.60 -24.22 23.12
CA MET A 66 -11.64 -23.18 24.14
C MET A 66 -12.48 -21.99 23.66
N GLU A 67 -13.79 -22.08 23.79
CA GLU A 67 -14.75 -21.14 23.21
C GLU A 67 -15.68 -20.60 24.30
N ARG A 68 -15.46 -19.37 24.78
CA ARG A 68 -16.25 -18.79 25.88
C ARG A 68 -17.64 -18.38 25.47
N THR A 69 -17.85 -18.23 24.16
CA THR A 69 -19.16 -17.86 23.61
C THR A 69 -20.02 -19.06 23.20
N LEU A 70 -19.49 -20.29 23.34
CA LEU A 70 -20.24 -21.51 23.07
C LEU A 70 -21.34 -21.69 24.13
N ALA A 71 -22.51 -22.17 23.71
CA ALA A 71 -23.62 -22.54 24.59
C ALA A 71 -24.18 -21.41 25.48
N ILE A 72 -23.94 -20.14 25.12
CA ILE A 72 -24.57 -18.99 25.76
C ILE A 72 -26.01 -18.81 25.25
N SER A 73 -26.95 -18.63 26.17
CA SER A 73 -28.39 -18.48 25.84
C SER A 73 -28.88 -17.03 25.82
N THR A 74 -28.12 -16.09 26.42
CA THR A 74 -28.52 -14.68 26.51
C THR A 74 -27.48 -13.73 25.90
N GLN A 75 -27.96 -12.61 25.36
CA GLN A 75 -27.08 -11.57 24.82
C GLN A 75 -26.23 -10.90 25.93
N HIS A 76 -26.74 -10.84 27.17
CA HIS A 76 -26.01 -10.27 28.30
C HIS A 76 -24.77 -11.11 28.66
N GLU A 77 -24.94 -12.43 28.79
CA GLU A 77 -23.83 -13.37 29.04
C GLU A 77 -22.82 -13.35 27.89
N TYR A 78 -23.29 -13.22 26.65
CA TYR A 78 -22.42 -13.09 25.49
C TYR A 78 -21.49 -11.88 25.62
N TYR A 79 -22.03 -10.71 25.98
CA TYR A 79 -21.21 -9.51 26.18
C TYR A 79 -20.25 -9.62 27.36
N GLN A 80 -20.59 -10.37 28.41
CA GLN A 80 -19.68 -10.59 29.53
C GLN A 80 -18.51 -11.52 29.18
N ARG A 81 -18.76 -12.55 28.36
CA ARG A 81 -17.75 -13.57 28.02
C ARG A 81 -16.96 -13.27 26.75
N ARG A 82 -17.49 -12.41 25.88
CA ARG A 82 -16.86 -12.06 24.60
C ARG A 82 -15.46 -11.46 24.83
N PRO A 83 -14.41 -11.94 24.12
CA PRO A 83 -13.13 -11.25 24.07
C PRO A 83 -13.26 -9.86 23.46
N TYR A 84 -12.64 -8.88 24.10
CA TYR A 84 -12.28 -7.60 23.49
C TYR A 84 -10.76 -7.43 23.47
N GLY A 85 -10.26 -6.49 22.67
CA GLY A 85 -8.82 -6.18 22.59
C GLY A 85 -8.24 -5.92 23.98
N GLY A 86 -7.26 -6.73 24.39
CA GLY A 86 -6.65 -6.70 25.72
C GLY A 86 -7.15 -7.76 26.71
N THR A 87 -8.12 -8.59 26.33
CA THR A 87 -8.58 -9.70 27.19
C THR A 87 -7.51 -10.81 27.22
N PRO A 88 -7.05 -11.26 28.40
CA PRO A 88 -6.13 -12.40 28.51
C PRO A 88 -6.88 -13.69 28.23
N ALA A 89 -7.07 -13.99 26.94
CA ALA A 89 -7.76 -15.16 26.44
C ALA A 89 -6.88 -15.87 25.42
N TRP A 90 -6.03 -16.77 25.91
CA TRP A 90 -5.00 -17.43 25.13
C TRP A 90 -5.14 -18.95 25.18
N GLY A 91 -5.10 -19.62 24.04
CA GLY A 91 -5.03 -21.08 23.97
C GLY A 91 -3.66 -21.59 24.42
N ILE A 92 -2.61 -21.17 23.72
CA ILE A 92 -1.20 -21.43 24.05
C ILE A 92 -0.47 -20.09 24.12
N SER A 93 0.21 -19.82 25.23
CA SER A 93 1.07 -18.64 25.38
C SER A 93 2.44 -19.03 25.93
N LEU A 94 3.46 -18.88 25.10
CA LEU A 94 4.87 -19.05 25.43
C LEU A 94 5.56 -17.68 25.26
N PRO A 95 5.40 -16.73 26.20
CA PRO A 95 5.73 -15.32 25.98
C PRO A 95 7.23 -14.99 26.17
N SER A 96 8.04 -15.94 26.66
CA SER A 96 9.42 -15.68 27.08
C SER A 96 10.32 -15.27 25.92
N ARG A 97 10.73 -13.99 25.86
CA ARG A 97 11.71 -13.50 24.87
C ARG A 97 13.11 -14.09 25.04
N LYS A 98 13.42 -14.63 26.23
CA LYS A 98 14.66 -15.32 26.54
C LYS A 98 14.54 -16.83 26.35
N GLY A 99 13.35 -17.34 26.06
CA GLY A 99 13.14 -18.75 25.98
C GLY A 99 13.78 -19.37 24.76
N ASP A 100 14.09 -20.66 24.84
CA ASP A 100 14.84 -21.36 23.80
C ASP A 100 14.32 -22.77 23.55
N ASN A 101 14.43 -23.25 22.31
CA ASN A 101 14.06 -24.61 21.91
C ASN A 101 12.62 -24.98 22.29
N MET A 102 11.64 -24.29 21.70
CA MET A 102 10.22 -24.49 21.98
C MET A 102 9.45 -24.87 20.71
N GLN A 103 8.51 -25.80 20.84
CA GLN A 103 7.74 -26.32 19.70
C GLN A 103 6.25 -26.46 20.00
N VAL A 104 5.43 -26.04 19.04
CA VAL A 104 3.98 -26.29 18.98
C VAL A 104 3.69 -26.94 17.64
N THR A 105 3.45 -28.25 17.61
CA THR A 105 3.29 -28.97 16.34
C THR A 105 2.13 -29.94 16.32
N ASP A 106 1.57 -30.13 15.13
CA ASP A 106 0.55 -31.15 14.88
C ASP A 106 -0.70 -30.96 15.76
N CYS A 107 -1.00 -29.73 16.18
CA CYS A 107 -2.13 -29.41 17.05
C CYS A 107 -3.34 -28.89 16.26
N ASP A 108 -4.53 -29.13 16.78
CA ASP A 108 -5.79 -28.60 16.28
C ASP A 108 -6.42 -27.72 17.39
N LEU A 109 -6.52 -26.42 17.15
CA LEU A 109 -7.00 -25.44 18.12
C LEU A 109 -8.21 -24.67 17.58
N THR A 110 -9.28 -24.66 18.37
CA THR A 110 -10.40 -23.74 18.20
C THR A 110 -10.49 -22.85 19.43
N THR A 111 -10.47 -21.53 19.22
CA THR A 111 -10.61 -20.54 20.28
C THR A 111 -11.50 -19.36 19.85
N ASP A 112 -12.01 -18.61 20.82
CA ASP A 112 -12.70 -17.35 20.59
C ASP A 112 -11.79 -16.12 20.56
N ALA A 113 -10.53 -16.29 20.98
CA ALA A 113 -9.54 -15.23 21.10
C ALA A 113 -8.21 -15.71 20.52
N HIS A 114 -7.09 -15.54 21.25
CA HIS A 114 -5.76 -15.70 20.71
C HIS A 114 -5.27 -17.16 20.81
N PRO A 115 -5.05 -17.86 19.68
CA PRO A 115 -4.81 -19.30 19.74
C PRO A 115 -3.39 -19.66 20.19
N ILE A 116 -2.38 -18.98 19.64
CA ILE A 116 -0.97 -19.29 19.87
C ILE A 116 -0.18 -17.99 19.99
N GLN A 117 0.69 -17.91 20.99
CA GLN A 117 1.78 -16.94 21.08
C GLN A 117 3.08 -17.67 21.41
N VAL A 118 4.15 -17.38 20.66
CA VAL A 118 5.47 -17.96 20.91
C VAL A 118 6.58 -16.94 20.65
N PHE A 119 7.32 -16.57 21.70
CA PHE A 119 8.52 -15.74 21.58
C PHE A 119 9.76 -16.48 22.09
N GLY A 120 10.95 -16.06 21.65
CA GLY A 120 12.22 -16.63 22.11
C GLY A 120 13.22 -16.93 20.99
N SER A 121 13.97 -18.02 21.13
CA SER A 121 14.94 -18.51 20.16
C SER A 121 14.69 -19.98 19.80
N ASN A 122 15.07 -20.37 18.59
CA ASN A 122 14.95 -21.75 18.09
C ASN A 122 13.54 -22.31 18.27
N LEU A 123 12.59 -21.69 17.57
CA LEU A 123 11.16 -21.90 17.73
C LEU A 123 10.59 -22.65 16.52
N VAL A 124 9.69 -23.60 16.75
CA VAL A 124 8.96 -24.30 15.68
C VAL A 124 7.46 -24.30 15.95
N VAL A 125 6.69 -23.70 15.07
CA VAL A 125 5.22 -23.77 15.06
C VAL A 125 4.80 -24.35 13.72
N ALA A 126 4.47 -25.64 13.68
CA ALA A 126 4.31 -26.34 12.41
C ALA A 126 3.15 -27.34 12.37
N ARG A 127 2.51 -27.47 11.20
CA ARG A 127 1.44 -28.45 10.95
C ARG A 127 0.26 -28.30 11.91
N ASN A 128 -0.04 -27.08 12.34
CA ASN A 128 -1.18 -26.81 13.20
C ASN A 128 -2.39 -26.36 12.39
N ARG A 129 -3.58 -26.71 12.86
CA ARG A 129 -4.83 -26.13 12.41
C ARG A 129 -5.37 -25.22 13.49
N VAL A 130 -5.67 -23.99 13.13
CA VAL A 130 -6.10 -22.95 14.05
C VAL A 130 -7.34 -22.26 13.51
N TYR A 131 -8.38 -22.20 14.35
CA TYR A 131 -9.63 -21.52 14.05
C TYR A 131 -9.99 -20.55 15.17
N SER A 132 -10.15 -19.28 14.82
CA SER A 132 -10.66 -18.24 15.71
C SER A 132 -12.08 -17.86 15.30
N THR A 133 -13.05 -18.02 16.21
CA THR A 133 -14.49 -17.80 15.92
C THR A 133 -14.89 -16.33 15.82
N THR A 134 -14.16 -15.43 16.47
CA THR A 134 -14.56 -14.01 16.57
C THR A 134 -13.96 -13.13 15.46
N GLY A 135 -12.91 -13.61 14.79
CA GLY A 135 -12.19 -12.86 13.76
C GLY A 135 -11.39 -11.64 14.28
N GLN A 136 -11.35 -11.40 15.59
CA GLN A 136 -10.55 -10.32 16.22
C GLN A 136 -9.23 -10.83 16.81
N SER A 137 -8.80 -12.02 16.37
CA SER A 137 -7.67 -12.72 16.95
C SER A 137 -6.35 -12.44 16.23
N TRP A 138 -5.26 -12.68 16.97
CA TRP A 138 -3.89 -12.56 16.49
C TRP A 138 -3.02 -13.69 17.03
N ILE A 139 -2.14 -14.24 16.18
CA ILE A 139 -1.02 -15.11 16.53
C ILE A 139 0.27 -14.28 16.47
N PRO A 140 0.76 -13.72 17.59
CA PRO A 140 2.07 -13.09 17.61
C PRO A 140 3.15 -14.14 17.83
N GLY A 141 4.16 -14.16 16.98
CA GLY A 141 5.34 -15.00 17.18
C GLY A 141 6.65 -14.31 16.82
N GLY A 142 7.77 -14.84 17.27
CA GLY A 142 9.06 -14.42 16.74
C GLY A 142 10.20 -14.33 17.75
N GLY A 143 11.31 -13.78 17.28
CA GLY A 143 12.57 -13.75 18.03
C GLY A 143 13.74 -14.17 17.15
N ARG A 144 14.51 -15.20 17.51
CA ARG A 144 15.67 -15.65 16.71
C ARG A 144 15.48 -17.08 16.23
N ASN A 145 15.65 -17.33 14.93
CA ASN A 145 15.49 -18.68 14.35
C ASN A 145 14.07 -19.22 14.61
N TYR A 146 13.10 -18.63 13.92
CA TYR A 146 11.68 -18.97 14.07
C TYR A 146 11.16 -19.64 12.79
N ILE A 147 10.62 -20.85 12.93
CA ILE A 147 9.93 -21.58 11.88
C ILE A 147 8.43 -21.55 12.16
N TYR A 148 7.66 -21.04 11.21
CA TYR A 148 6.21 -21.14 11.16
C TYR A 148 5.80 -21.71 9.80
N GLU A 149 5.50 -23.00 9.74
CA GLU A 149 5.30 -23.70 8.46
C GLU A 149 4.15 -24.71 8.44
N ASP A 150 3.58 -24.92 7.25
CA ASP A 150 2.55 -25.93 7.02
C ASP A 150 1.32 -25.78 7.94
N ASN A 151 1.03 -24.57 8.42
CA ASN A 151 -0.13 -24.30 9.28
C ASN A 151 -1.36 -23.85 8.47
N GLU A 152 -2.55 -24.18 8.97
CA GLU A 152 -3.82 -23.64 8.50
C GLU A 152 -4.42 -22.72 9.56
N SER A 153 -4.56 -21.43 9.23
CA SER A 153 -5.04 -20.38 10.12
C SER A 153 -6.31 -19.74 9.56
N TYR A 154 -7.39 -19.79 10.33
CA TYR A 154 -8.70 -19.31 9.91
C TYR A 154 -9.25 -18.28 10.91
N GLY A 155 -9.72 -17.13 10.42
CA GLY A 155 -10.30 -16.09 11.27
C GLY A 155 -9.30 -15.47 12.25
N VAL A 156 -8.00 -15.53 11.93
CA VAL A 156 -6.92 -15.02 12.76
C VAL A 156 -5.83 -14.37 11.92
N CYS A 157 -5.31 -13.24 12.38
CA CYS A 157 -4.10 -12.62 11.83
C CYS A 157 -2.87 -13.40 12.29
N VAL A 158 -1.89 -13.61 11.42
CA VAL A 158 -0.60 -14.22 11.81
C VAL A 158 0.50 -13.16 11.80
N GLY A 159 1.04 -12.83 12.96
CA GLY A 159 2.14 -11.87 13.13
C GLY A 159 3.47 -12.56 13.37
N TYR A 160 4.54 -12.03 12.77
CA TYR A 160 5.89 -12.45 13.15
C TYR A 160 6.92 -11.31 13.17
N GLY A 161 7.90 -11.40 14.07
CA GLY A 161 9.01 -10.44 14.15
C GLY A 161 10.34 -11.07 14.54
N GLY A 162 11.41 -10.26 14.51
CA GLY A 162 12.75 -10.70 14.91
C GLY A 162 13.66 -11.05 13.72
N ASN A 163 14.57 -12.01 13.88
CA ASN A 163 15.63 -12.29 12.90
C ASN A 163 15.76 -13.78 12.60
N ASN A 164 16.03 -14.12 11.32
CA ASN A 164 16.02 -15.50 10.80
C ASN A 164 14.63 -16.13 10.98
N VAL A 165 13.66 -15.72 10.18
CA VAL A 165 12.29 -16.24 10.20
C VAL A 165 12.03 -17.02 8.92
N TYR A 166 11.51 -18.24 9.06
CA TYR A 166 11.02 -19.06 7.97
C TYR A 166 9.50 -19.21 8.11
N PHE A 167 8.76 -18.53 7.23
CA PHE A 167 7.30 -18.51 7.20
C PHE A 167 6.82 -19.15 5.89
N ALA A 168 6.54 -20.44 5.88
CA ALA A 168 6.37 -21.15 4.61
C ALA A 168 5.19 -22.11 4.53
N ARG A 169 4.58 -22.23 3.34
CA ARG A 169 3.53 -23.21 3.03
C ARG A 169 2.33 -23.13 3.98
N ASN A 170 2.05 -21.94 4.51
CA ASN A 170 0.90 -21.72 5.37
C ASN A 170 -0.32 -21.33 4.54
N ARG A 171 -1.50 -21.67 5.06
CA ARG A 171 -2.79 -21.23 4.54
C ARG A 171 -3.43 -20.29 5.55
N VAL A 172 -3.67 -19.03 5.18
CA VAL A 172 -4.30 -18.04 6.08
C VAL A 172 -5.54 -17.45 5.43
N ARG A 173 -6.71 -17.64 6.05
CA ARG A 173 -8.00 -17.28 5.43
C ARG A 173 -9.08 -16.77 6.38
N ASN A 174 -10.14 -16.23 5.79
CA ASN A 174 -11.43 -15.90 6.42
C ASN A 174 -11.33 -14.87 7.54
N LEU A 175 -10.50 -13.84 7.36
CA LEU A 175 -10.37 -12.74 8.32
C LEU A 175 -11.20 -11.54 7.86
N TYR A 176 -12.50 -11.62 8.11
CA TYR A 176 -13.49 -10.61 7.68
C TYR A 176 -13.72 -9.49 8.70
N THR A 177 -13.26 -9.66 9.94
CA THR A 177 -13.44 -8.70 11.04
C THR A 177 -12.08 -8.29 11.62
N GLY A 178 -12.08 -7.33 12.55
CA GLY A 178 -10.84 -6.81 13.15
C GLY A 178 -9.96 -6.04 12.17
N PHE A 179 -8.64 -6.16 12.32
CA PHE A 179 -7.64 -5.49 11.47
C PHE A 179 -7.66 -6.01 10.02
N ARG A 180 -8.12 -7.26 9.81
CA ARG A 180 -8.24 -7.92 8.50
C ARG A 180 -6.90 -8.14 7.79
N GLU A 181 -5.80 -8.16 8.52
CA GLU A 181 -4.47 -8.48 7.99
C GLU A 181 -4.25 -9.98 8.10
N LEU A 182 -4.10 -10.69 6.99
CA LEU A 182 -3.85 -12.13 7.04
C LEU A 182 -2.46 -12.39 7.64
N ASN A 183 -1.47 -11.58 7.25
CA ASN A 183 -0.15 -11.57 7.85
C ASN A 183 0.41 -10.16 8.03
N THR A 184 1.15 -9.95 9.13
CA THR A 184 1.86 -8.70 9.43
C THR A 184 3.21 -8.94 10.12
N THR A 185 4.15 -8.01 9.94
CA THR A 185 5.39 -7.97 10.72
C THR A 185 5.40 -6.95 11.85
N ASP A 186 4.50 -5.97 11.85
CA ASP A 186 4.40 -4.84 12.79
C ASP A 186 5.69 -4.56 13.57
N SER A 187 6.75 -4.14 12.87
CA SER A 187 8.11 -4.11 13.46
C SER A 187 8.28 -3.04 14.55
N GLY A 188 7.22 -2.27 14.84
CA GLY A 188 7.21 -1.10 15.71
C GLY A 188 8.19 0.00 15.27
N GLY A 189 8.30 1.04 16.11
CA GLY A 189 9.01 2.27 15.78
C GLY A 189 10.44 2.34 16.31
N GLY A 190 11.32 2.96 15.53
CA GLY A 190 12.70 3.23 15.93
C GLY A 190 12.86 4.37 16.93
N CYS A 191 14.05 4.45 17.52
CA CYS A 191 14.38 5.40 18.59
C CYS A 191 15.15 6.63 18.10
N TYR A 192 15.67 6.60 16.86
CA TYR A 192 16.49 7.68 16.31
C TYR A 192 16.38 7.78 14.79
N LEU A 193 16.26 9.01 14.28
CA LEU A 193 16.46 9.36 12.88
C LEU A 193 17.14 10.73 12.82
N GLY A 194 18.39 10.79 12.38
CA GLY A 194 19.15 12.04 12.45
C GLY A 194 20.62 11.92 12.05
N LYS A 195 21.37 12.97 12.32
CA LYS A 195 22.80 13.13 11.97
C LYS A 195 23.73 12.49 12.99
N ILE A 196 24.96 12.23 12.59
CA ILE A 196 26.04 11.82 13.51
C ILE A 196 27.08 12.94 13.64
N THR A 197 27.87 12.89 14.70
CA THR A 197 29.02 13.79 14.91
C THR A 197 30.36 13.09 14.80
N ALA A 198 30.40 11.76 14.96
CA ALA A 198 31.63 10.98 14.82
C ALA A 198 31.33 9.52 14.46
N SER A 199 32.28 8.90 13.75
CA SER A 199 32.34 7.45 13.56
C SER A 199 33.80 6.99 13.53
N GLN A 200 34.12 5.97 14.33
CA GLN A 200 35.44 5.36 14.35
C GLN A 200 35.33 3.87 14.68
N GLY A 201 35.76 3.01 13.74
CA GLY A 201 35.67 1.55 13.94
C GLY A 201 34.22 1.11 14.16
N THR A 202 33.94 0.57 15.34
CA THR A 202 32.60 0.13 15.79
C THR A 202 31.83 1.19 16.58
N GLU A 203 32.44 2.34 16.86
CA GLU A 203 31.83 3.40 17.65
C GLU A 203 31.19 4.47 16.76
N LEU A 204 30.03 4.96 17.20
CA LEU A 204 29.26 6.01 16.56
C LEU A 204 28.73 6.99 17.60
N THR A 205 28.85 8.29 17.34
CA THR A 205 28.27 9.33 18.19
C THR A 205 27.16 10.05 17.44
N LEU A 206 25.97 10.09 18.04
CA LEU A 206 24.79 10.74 17.50
C LEU A 206 24.82 12.24 17.76
N ALA A 207 24.28 13.04 16.83
CA ALA A 207 24.14 14.48 17.03
C ALA A 207 23.09 14.85 18.08
N GLU A 208 22.15 13.93 18.36
CA GLU A 208 21.09 14.10 19.34
C GLU A 208 20.92 12.82 20.15
N LYS A 209 20.28 12.95 21.32
CA LYS A 209 19.90 11.81 22.13
C LYS A 209 18.87 10.94 21.41
N MET A 210 19.04 9.63 21.53
CA MET A 210 18.00 8.67 21.19
C MET A 210 16.82 8.78 22.15
N ASN A 211 15.66 8.35 21.67
CA ASN A 211 14.52 8.08 22.53
C ASN A 211 14.66 6.69 23.19
N TRP A 212 13.56 6.20 23.77
CA TRP A 212 13.41 4.85 24.33
C TRP A 212 13.75 3.75 23.31
N MET A 213 14.27 2.60 23.79
CA MET A 213 14.59 1.42 22.99
C MET A 213 13.99 0.14 23.55
N TRP A 214 13.69 -0.80 22.65
CA TRP A 214 13.20 -2.14 22.96
C TRP A 214 13.61 -3.09 21.83
N GLY A 215 13.76 -4.38 22.15
CA GLY A 215 14.01 -5.42 21.14
C GLY A 215 15.41 -5.41 20.53
N ARG A 216 15.57 -6.17 19.43
CA ARG A 216 16.81 -6.23 18.65
C ARG A 216 16.79 -5.12 17.60
N THR A 217 17.81 -4.26 17.64
CA THR A 217 17.84 -2.99 16.93
C THR A 217 18.99 -2.95 15.93
N LYS A 218 18.77 -2.33 14.78
CA LYS A 218 19.81 -2.04 13.79
C LYS A 218 20.10 -0.55 13.70
N VAL A 219 21.34 -0.24 13.32
CA VAL A 219 21.76 1.09 12.88
C VAL A 219 21.89 1.08 11.37
N LEU A 220 21.21 2.00 10.69
CA LEU A 220 21.08 2.06 9.24
C LEU A 220 21.53 3.40 8.71
N ILE A 221 22.39 3.41 7.69
CA ILE A 221 22.78 4.66 7.03
C ILE A 221 21.79 4.96 5.90
N MET A 222 20.90 5.91 6.15
CA MET A 222 19.79 6.28 5.29
C MET A 222 20.20 7.22 4.15
N GLU A 223 21.12 8.15 4.42
CA GLU A 223 21.66 9.13 3.46
C GLU A 223 23.11 9.50 3.78
N GLY A 224 23.78 10.20 2.86
CA GLY A 224 25.16 10.68 2.98
C GLY A 224 26.23 9.59 2.79
N THR A 225 27.43 9.84 3.29
CA THR A 225 28.55 8.89 3.21
C THR A 225 28.19 7.56 3.87
N GLY A 226 28.51 6.45 3.22
CA GLY A 226 28.22 5.10 3.71
C GLY A 226 26.78 4.61 3.54
N ARG A 227 25.90 5.38 2.89
CA ARG A 227 24.48 5.05 2.61
C ARG A 227 24.28 3.61 2.13
N GLY A 228 23.27 2.94 2.68
CA GLY A 228 22.88 1.55 2.38
C GLY A 228 23.50 0.52 3.34
N GLN A 229 24.58 0.86 4.05
CA GLN A 229 25.07 -0.07 5.06
C GLN A 229 24.16 -0.09 6.30
N TYR A 230 24.10 -1.26 6.94
CA TYR A 230 23.48 -1.42 8.26
C TYR A 230 24.37 -2.27 9.18
N ARG A 231 24.16 -2.16 10.49
CA ARG A 231 24.83 -2.97 11.52
C ARG A 231 23.87 -3.37 12.63
N GLU A 232 24.19 -4.43 13.35
CA GLU A 232 23.48 -4.76 14.59
C GLU A 232 23.96 -3.83 15.70
N LEU A 233 23.03 -3.31 16.52
CA LEU A 233 23.38 -2.56 17.71
C LEU A 233 23.80 -3.53 18.82
N VAL A 234 24.99 -3.34 19.39
CA VAL A 234 25.56 -4.22 20.43
C VAL A 234 25.42 -3.59 21.80
N ALA A 235 25.79 -2.32 21.91
CA ALA A 235 25.71 -1.54 23.15
C ALA A 235 25.38 -0.09 22.82
N HIS A 236 24.81 0.61 23.78
CA HIS A 236 24.54 2.03 23.64
C HIS A 236 24.38 2.71 25.00
N ASP A 237 24.56 4.03 25.01
CA ASP A 237 23.92 4.92 25.97
C ASP A 237 22.91 5.83 25.24
N GLU A 238 22.70 7.08 25.67
CA GLU A 238 21.77 8.00 25.02
C GLU A 238 22.29 8.56 23.69
N GLN A 239 23.62 8.61 23.46
CA GLN A 239 24.24 9.24 22.28
C GLN A 239 25.40 8.46 21.67
N HIS A 240 25.96 7.48 22.38
CA HIS A 240 27.06 6.66 21.91
C HIS A 240 26.56 5.26 21.61
N LEU A 241 26.86 4.76 20.41
CA LEU A 241 26.48 3.43 19.93
C LEU A 241 27.73 2.61 19.62
N THR A 242 27.70 1.35 20.02
CA THR A 242 28.65 0.33 19.56
C THR A 242 27.92 -0.63 18.63
N VAL A 243 28.46 -0.82 17.42
CA VAL A 243 27.93 -1.74 16.41
C VAL A 243 28.76 -3.02 16.29
N ASP A 244 28.18 -4.08 15.71
CA ASP A 244 28.77 -5.42 15.65
C ASP A 244 30.05 -5.57 14.82
N ARG A 245 30.27 -4.68 13.84
CA ARG A 245 31.49 -4.66 13.01
C ARG A 245 31.74 -3.27 12.40
N PRO A 246 33.00 -2.93 12.07
CA PRO A 246 33.32 -1.66 11.40
C PRO A 246 32.54 -1.46 10.09
N TRP A 247 32.32 -0.20 9.74
CA TRP A 247 31.76 0.21 8.44
C TRP A 247 32.77 -0.03 7.32
N GLU A 248 32.29 -0.47 6.15
CA GLU A 248 33.13 -0.59 4.95
C GLU A 248 33.46 0.81 4.41
N VAL A 249 32.44 1.68 4.39
CA VAL A 249 32.59 3.13 4.20
C VAL A 249 32.07 3.80 5.46
N PRO A 250 32.95 4.32 6.35
CA PRO A 250 32.55 4.99 7.58
C PRO A 250 31.61 6.18 7.31
N PRO A 251 30.48 6.30 8.02
CA PRO A 251 29.64 7.49 7.92
C PRO A 251 30.36 8.72 8.49
N ASP A 252 30.00 9.90 7.99
CA ASP A 252 30.53 11.20 8.42
C ASP A 252 29.38 12.18 8.74
N GLU A 253 29.69 13.46 8.93
CA GLU A 253 28.71 14.51 9.23
C GLU A 253 27.64 14.72 8.13
N THR A 254 27.90 14.24 6.90
CA THR A 254 26.91 14.24 5.82
C THR A 254 25.87 13.13 5.99
N SER A 255 26.19 12.09 6.78
CA SER A 255 25.34 10.91 6.94
C SER A 255 24.10 11.17 7.78
N VAL A 256 23.00 10.54 7.39
CA VAL A 256 21.76 10.45 8.19
C VAL A 256 21.54 8.99 8.51
N ILE A 257 21.27 8.67 9.77
CA ILE A 257 21.06 7.29 10.21
C ILE A 257 19.69 7.10 10.84
N ALA A 258 19.18 5.86 10.78
CA ALA A 258 18.05 5.39 11.55
C ALA A 258 18.51 4.31 12.53
N VAL A 259 18.01 4.36 13.77
CA VAL A 259 18.19 3.31 14.78
C VAL A 259 16.82 2.75 15.10
N THR A 260 16.57 1.50 14.74
CA THR A 260 15.21 0.94 14.75
C THR A 260 15.16 -0.58 14.98
N PRO A 261 14.15 -1.11 15.71
CA PRO A 261 13.85 -2.52 15.73
C PRO A 261 13.56 -3.04 14.33
N THR A 262 13.97 -4.28 14.06
CA THR A 262 13.88 -4.83 12.71
C THR A 262 13.35 -6.25 12.68
N THR A 263 12.50 -6.53 11.69
CA THR A 263 12.16 -7.88 11.24
C THR A 263 13.08 -8.24 10.07
N GLY A 264 14.12 -9.01 10.35
CA GLY A 264 15.24 -9.27 9.46
C GLY A 264 15.36 -10.72 9.00
N LYS A 265 15.92 -10.94 7.81
CA LYS A 265 16.23 -12.29 7.28
C LYS A 265 15.01 -13.20 7.29
N VAL A 266 13.93 -12.71 6.70
CA VAL A 266 12.67 -13.45 6.56
C VAL A 266 12.63 -14.15 5.20
N LEU A 267 12.24 -15.41 5.22
CA LEU A 267 11.79 -16.14 4.03
C LEU A 267 10.28 -16.38 4.19
N ALA A 268 9.45 -15.67 3.44
CA ALA A 268 8.01 -15.97 3.34
C ALA A 268 7.75 -16.69 2.01
N ILE A 269 7.58 -18.01 2.05
CA ILE A 269 7.66 -18.87 0.88
C ILE A 269 6.38 -19.68 0.67
N GLU A 270 5.82 -19.66 -0.54
CA GLU A 270 4.73 -20.57 -0.95
C GLU A 270 3.50 -20.55 -0.03
N ASN A 271 3.18 -19.39 0.56
CA ASN A 271 1.97 -19.25 1.38
C ASN A 271 0.74 -18.98 0.51
N ASP A 272 -0.42 -19.50 0.92
CA ASP A 272 -1.70 -19.30 0.27
C ASP A 272 -2.63 -18.48 1.18
N MET A 273 -2.94 -17.27 0.74
CA MET A 273 -3.64 -16.28 1.55
C MET A 273 -4.87 -15.77 0.83
N ALA A 274 -6.01 -15.84 1.51
CA ALA A 274 -7.24 -15.37 0.91
C ALA A 274 -8.21 -14.79 1.92
N ASP A 275 -9.22 -14.07 1.44
CA ASP A 275 -10.36 -13.68 2.26
C ASP A 275 -9.96 -12.79 3.44
N GLY A 276 -9.27 -11.69 3.12
CA GLY A 276 -8.84 -10.66 4.06
C GLY A 276 -8.61 -9.32 3.36
N SER A 277 -8.06 -8.34 4.07
CA SER A 277 -7.55 -7.12 3.44
C SER A 277 -6.16 -7.39 2.86
N VAL A 278 -5.07 -7.19 3.59
CA VAL A 278 -3.73 -7.49 3.10
C VAL A 278 -3.36 -8.97 3.29
N ALA A 279 -2.76 -9.59 2.26
CA ALA A 279 -2.26 -10.96 2.33
C ALA A 279 -0.94 -11.01 3.10
N LEU A 280 0.14 -10.45 2.54
CA LEU A 280 1.44 -10.34 3.21
C LEU A 280 1.81 -8.88 3.40
N ALA A 281 1.98 -8.47 4.65
CA ALA A 281 2.40 -7.12 5.00
C ALA A 281 3.76 -7.08 5.69
N LEU A 282 4.72 -6.41 5.02
CA LEU A 282 5.93 -5.93 5.66
C LEU A 282 5.70 -4.49 6.13
N TYR A 283 5.15 -4.36 7.34
CA TYR A 283 4.88 -3.07 7.97
C TYR A 283 6.07 -2.55 8.76
N GLY A 284 6.92 -1.80 8.05
CA GLY A 284 8.11 -1.19 8.62
C GLY A 284 9.17 -2.21 9.01
N GLY A 285 10.40 -1.70 9.18
CA GLY A 285 11.49 -2.44 9.80
C GLY A 285 11.88 -3.75 9.11
N ALA A 286 11.51 -3.97 7.85
CA ALA A 286 11.79 -5.20 7.13
C ALA A 286 13.19 -5.13 6.48
N TYR A 287 14.04 -6.14 6.72
CA TYR A 287 15.42 -6.15 6.22
C TYR A 287 15.89 -7.49 5.71
N ASN A 288 16.45 -7.53 4.50
CA ASN A 288 16.93 -8.78 3.87
C ASN A 288 15.82 -9.85 3.83
N CYS A 289 14.63 -9.47 3.37
CA CYS A 289 13.48 -10.36 3.30
C CYS A 289 13.29 -10.88 1.87
N VAL A 290 12.86 -12.13 1.73
CA VAL A 290 12.48 -12.74 0.46
C VAL A 290 11.07 -13.28 0.58
N MET A 291 10.17 -12.74 -0.23
CA MET A 291 8.78 -13.14 -0.34
C MET A 291 8.62 -13.84 -1.70
N ALA A 292 8.58 -15.17 -1.70
CA ALA A 292 8.66 -15.97 -2.92
C ALA A 292 7.50 -16.96 -3.09
N GLY A 293 6.95 -17.05 -4.31
CA GLY A 293 5.97 -18.08 -4.66
C GLY A 293 4.64 -18.01 -3.89
N ASN A 294 4.34 -16.89 -3.21
CA ASN A 294 3.13 -16.75 -2.43
C ASN A 294 1.94 -16.45 -3.34
N GLN A 295 0.75 -16.91 -2.93
CA GLN A 295 -0.50 -16.67 -3.61
C GLN A 295 -1.46 -15.82 -2.76
N ALA A 296 -2.09 -14.84 -3.40
CA ALA A 296 -3.15 -14.03 -2.82
C ALA A 296 -4.44 -14.10 -3.66
N ALA A 297 -5.59 -14.21 -3.00
CA ALA A 297 -6.91 -14.17 -3.63
C ALA A 297 -7.93 -13.43 -2.75
N ARG A 298 -8.82 -12.62 -3.34
CA ARG A 298 -9.86 -11.86 -2.61
C ARG A 298 -9.25 -11.05 -1.45
N SER A 299 -8.14 -10.38 -1.76
CA SER A 299 -7.37 -9.53 -0.85
C SER A 299 -6.88 -8.28 -1.59
N THR A 300 -6.40 -7.28 -0.86
CA THR A 300 -5.74 -6.07 -1.41
C THR A 300 -4.32 -6.37 -1.90
N GLY A 301 -3.86 -7.63 -1.79
CA GLY A 301 -2.60 -8.11 -2.34
C GLY A 301 -1.46 -8.08 -1.31
N PHE A 302 -0.29 -7.65 -1.77
CA PHE A 302 0.97 -7.67 -1.01
C PHE A 302 1.48 -6.26 -0.78
N ILE A 303 2.17 -6.02 0.34
CA ILE A 303 2.74 -4.70 0.61
C ILE A 303 4.12 -4.76 1.27
N SER A 304 5.03 -3.92 0.76
CA SER A 304 6.23 -3.51 1.46
C SER A 304 6.14 -2.04 1.80
N ARG A 305 6.24 -1.71 3.10
CA ARG A 305 6.08 -0.36 3.59
C ARG A 305 7.29 0.07 4.42
N GLY A 306 7.90 1.19 4.04
CA GLY A 306 8.79 1.97 4.90
C GLY A 306 7.99 3.14 5.46
N MET A 307 7.96 3.34 6.77
CA MET A 307 7.09 4.35 7.37
C MET A 307 7.60 4.91 8.70
N HIS A 308 6.89 5.89 9.21
CA HIS A 308 7.08 6.41 10.56
C HIS A 308 5.91 5.93 11.43
N TYR A 309 6.17 4.92 12.26
CA TYR A 309 5.18 4.21 13.06
C TYR A 309 5.67 4.13 14.50
N ASN A 310 5.28 5.08 15.36
CA ASN A 310 5.87 5.31 16.70
C ASN A 310 7.39 5.58 16.69
N GLY A 311 7.95 5.95 15.53
CA GLY A 311 9.37 6.11 15.26
C GLY A 311 9.71 5.71 13.82
N PRO A 312 10.94 5.95 13.33
CA PRO A 312 11.36 5.51 12.01
C PRO A 312 11.34 3.98 11.90
N ALA A 313 10.64 3.45 10.88
CA ALA A 313 10.61 2.03 10.55
C ALA A 313 10.89 1.87 9.04
N PRO A 314 12.14 2.10 8.59
CA PRO A 314 12.52 1.89 7.20
C PRO A 314 12.49 0.40 6.85
N SER A 315 12.32 0.11 5.56
CA SER A 315 12.35 -1.25 5.01
C SER A 315 13.31 -1.29 3.82
N GLN A 316 14.30 -2.19 3.85
CA GLN A 316 15.38 -2.23 2.85
C GLN A 316 15.76 -3.67 2.48
N TYR A 317 16.26 -3.88 1.27
CA TYR A 317 16.74 -5.19 0.81
C TYR A 317 15.63 -6.25 0.82
N VAL A 318 14.50 -5.95 0.20
CA VAL A 318 13.34 -6.85 0.14
C VAL A 318 13.12 -7.32 -1.29
N GLN A 319 12.87 -8.61 -1.46
CA GLN A 319 12.60 -9.24 -2.75
C GLN A 319 11.21 -9.85 -2.78
N TRP A 320 10.45 -9.58 -3.84
CA TRP A 320 9.16 -10.17 -4.16
C TRP A 320 9.31 -10.97 -5.45
N LEU A 321 9.39 -12.29 -5.34
CA LEU A 321 9.77 -13.18 -6.42
C LEU A 321 8.63 -14.15 -6.74
N ASP A 322 8.22 -14.23 -8.01
CA ASP A 322 7.31 -15.26 -8.50
C ASP A 322 6.00 -15.41 -7.70
N ASN A 323 5.54 -14.34 -7.05
CA ASN A 323 4.27 -14.34 -6.33
C ASN A 323 3.10 -14.17 -7.32
N ARG A 324 1.91 -14.62 -6.91
CA ARG A 324 0.71 -14.57 -7.74
C ARG A 324 -0.45 -13.93 -6.99
N ILE A 325 -1.11 -12.98 -7.64
CA ILE A 325 -2.44 -12.51 -7.24
C ILE A 325 -3.42 -13.08 -8.27
N THR A 326 -4.30 -13.99 -7.83
CA THR A 326 -5.22 -14.71 -8.74
C THR A 326 -6.61 -14.10 -8.79
N GLU A 327 -7.05 -13.43 -7.74
CA GLU A 327 -8.34 -12.75 -7.67
C GLU A 327 -8.18 -11.42 -6.95
N GLY A 328 -8.41 -10.30 -7.65
CA GLY A 328 -8.45 -8.97 -7.06
C GLY A 328 -9.76 -8.65 -6.35
N TYR A 329 -10.03 -7.37 -6.15
CA TYR A 329 -11.21 -6.87 -5.41
C TYR A 329 -11.27 -7.35 -3.95
N GLY A 330 -10.18 -7.15 -3.23
CA GLY A 330 -10.08 -7.45 -1.81
C GLY A 330 -11.15 -6.78 -0.94
N ILE A 331 -11.27 -7.28 0.28
CA ILE A 331 -12.12 -6.66 1.31
C ILE A 331 -11.45 -5.36 1.75
N ARG A 332 -12.25 -4.29 1.89
CA ARG A 332 -11.77 -3.00 2.42
C ARG A 332 -11.02 -3.22 3.74
N GLY A 333 -9.82 -2.68 3.87
CA GLY A 333 -9.00 -2.77 5.09
C GLY A 333 -8.34 -1.45 5.43
N GLN A 334 -7.34 -1.48 6.31
CA GLN A 334 -6.53 -0.29 6.61
C GLN A 334 -5.75 0.21 5.38
N GLU A 335 -5.43 -0.69 4.45
CA GLU A 335 -4.36 -0.48 3.47
C GLU A 335 -4.85 -0.54 2.02
N GLY A 336 -6.17 -0.64 1.84
CA GLY A 336 -6.81 -0.59 0.54
C GLY A 336 -8.33 -0.48 0.68
N ASN A 337 -8.95 0.24 -0.26
CA ASN A 337 -10.39 0.20 -0.41
C ASN A 337 -10.82 -1.10 -1.07
N ALA A 338 -12.10 -1.43 -0.95
CA ALA A 338 -12.66 -2.52 -1.73
C ALA A 338 -12.46 -2.21 -3.22
N GLY A 339 -11.84 -3.14 -3.95
CA GLY A 339 -11.55 -3.00 -5.38
C GLY A 339 -10.11 -2.64 -5.74
N ASP A 340 -9.29 -2.23 -4.78
CA ASP A 340 -7.87 -1.98 -5.01
C ASP A 340 -7.06 -3.22 -4.61
N THR A 341 -6.39 -3.85 -5.58
CA THR A 341 -5.51 -4.99 -5.33
C THR A 341 -4.16 -4.73 -5.99
N ALA A 342 -3.07 -4.82 -5.22
CA ALA A 342 -1.75 -4.55 -5.75
C ALA A 342 -0.63 -5.29 -5.03
N LEU A 343 0.50 -5.41 -5.70
CA LEU A 343 1.80 -5.50 -5.03
C LEU A 343 2.29 -4.06 -4.83
N SER A 344 2.25 -3.59 -3.58
CA SER A 344 2.50 -2.19 -3.25
C SER A 344 3.88 -1.97 -2.62
N LEU A 345 4.60 -0.98 -3.16
CA LEU A 345 5.82 -0.42 -2.60
C LEU A 345 5.51 0.98 -2.09
N VAL A 346 5.47 1.13 -0.77
CA VAL A 346 5.02 2.37 -0.13
C VAL A 346 6.10 2.93 0.78
N SER A 347 6.50 4.18 0.56
CA SER A 347 7.31 4.95 1.51
C SER A 347 6.48 6.10 2.09
N GLY A 348 6.25 6.08 3.40
CA GLY A 348 5.74 7.23 4.13
C GLY A 348 6.71 8.41 4.05
N ARG A 349 6.19 9.65 4.12
CA ARG A 349 7.00 10.86 4.32
C ARG A 349 7.10 11.16 5.81
N VAL A 350 8.28 11.56 6.29
CA VAL A 350 8.47 12.11 7.64
C VAL A 350 8.43 13.64 7.55
N THR A 351 7.26 14.19 7.20
CA THR A 351 7.15 15.64 6.94
C THR A 351 7.14 16.49 8.21
N TRP A 352 6.89 15.91 9.39
CA TRP A 352 6.85 16.66 10.65
C TRP A 352 7.09 15.78 11.89
N MET A 353 8.15 16.07 12.65
CA MET A 353 8.35 15.57 14.02
C MET A 353 8.44 16.79 14.96
N PRO A 354 7.41 17.05 15.80
CA PRO A 354 7.43 18.20 16.69
C PRO A 354 8.63 18.15 17.64
N GLY A 355 9.38 19.26 17.74
CA GLY A 355 10.53 19.38 18.63
C GLY A 355 11.85 18.79 18.13
N LYS A 356 11.91 18.29 16.89
CA LYS A 356 13.16 17.87 16.25
C LYS A 356 13.63 18.91 15.21
N PRO A 357 14.92 19.32 15.22
CA PRO A 357 15.44 20.31 14.28
C PRO A 357 15.58 19.79 12.85
N TYR A 358 15.48 18.47 12.64
CA TYR A 358 15.71 17.81 11.35
C TYR A 358 14.42 17.25 10.74
N ARG A 359 14.15 17.60 9.47
CA ARG A 359 13.11 16.98 8.63
C ARG A 359 13.75 15.99 7.68
N TYR A 360 13.34 14.73 7.73
CA TYR A 360 13.79 13.71 6.79
C TYR A 360 12.78 13.56 5.64
N ASN A 361 13.16 14.04 4.46
CA ASN A 361 12.34 13.90 3.25
C ASN A 361 12.80 12.73 2.37
N GLY A 362 13.80 11.97 2.81
CA GLY A 362 14.37 10.88 2.04
C GLY A 362 13.55 9.59 2.07
N PRO A 363 13.96 8.57 1.29
CA PRO A 363 13.30 7.29 1.21
C PRO A 363 13.40 6.45 2.49
N LEU A 364 12.24 6.01 3.00
CA LEU A 364 12.16 4.97 4.03
C LEU A 364 12.04 3.56 3.42
N LEU A 365 11.68 3.45 2.14
CA LEU A 365 11.67 2.19 1.39
C LEU A 365 12.76 2.22 0.32
N ARG A 366 13.74 1.32 0.43
CA ARG A 366 14.86 1.21 -0.52
C ARG A 366 15.17 -0.21 -0.94
N ALA A 367 15.95 -0.36 -2.02
CA ALA A 367 16.57 -1.62 -2.43
C ALA A 367 15.53 -2.76 -2.56
N GLN A 368 14.49 -2.50 -3.34
CA GLN A 368 13.39 -3.44 -3.58
C GLN A 368 13.61 -4.17 -4.92
N VAL A 369 13.34 -5.47 -4.95
CA VAL A 369 13.28 -6.26 -6.19
C VAL A 369 11.90 -6.86 -6.32
N VAL A 370 11.22 -6.60 -7.43
CA VAL A 370 9.91 -7.17 -7.78
C VAL A 370 10.08 -7.92 -9.08
N ARG A 371 10.20 -9.25 -9.02
CA ARG A 371 10.57 -10.08 -10.17
C ARG A 371 9.64 -11.26 -10.38
N GLY A 372 9.27 -11.52 -11.64
CA GLY A 372 8.56 -12.76 -12.01
C GLY A 372 7.13 -12.88 -11.49
N ASN A 373 6.59 -11.85 -10.84
CA ASN A 373 5.26 -11.90 -10.23
C ASN A 373 4.16 -11.88 -11.32
N ARG A 374 3.03 -12.50 -11.01
CA ARG A 374 1.84 -12.56 -11.87
C ARG A 374 0.65 -11.91 -11.16
N LEU A 375 0.11 -10.85 -11.75
CA LEU A 375 -0.96 -10.06 -11.18
C LEU A 375 -2.17 -10.13 -12.12
N GLU A 376 -3.24 -10.78 -11.67
CA GLU A 376 -4.46 -11.07 -12.45
C GLU A 376 -5.68 -10.37 -11.84
N ALA A 377 -6.79 -10.33 -12.57
CA ALA A 377 -8.10 -9.87 -12.09
C ALA A 377 -8.06 -8.47 -11.45
N ASN A 378 -7.65 -7.46 -12.23
CA ASN A 378 -7.53 -6.05 -11.82
C ASN A 378 -6.47 -5.78 -10.73
N ALA A 379 -5.50 -6.67 -10.57
CA ALA A 379 -4.31 -6.41 -9.76
C ALA A 379 -3.22 -5.65 -10.55
N TYR A 380 -2.36 -4.90 -9.86
CA TYR A 380 -1.30 -4.11 -10.48
C TYR A 380 -0.10 -3.90 -9.53
N ILE A 381 1.00 -3.33 -10.03
CA ILE A 381 2.14 -2.94 -9.19
C ILE A 381 2.00 -1.46 -8.84
N ASN A 382 1.97 -1.15 -7.56
CA ASN A 382 1.80 0.21 -7.05
C ASN A 382 3.10 0.74 -6.44
N ILE A 383 3.48 1.97 -6.77
CA ILE A 383 4.63 2.67 -6.17
C ILE A 383 4.15 4.01 -5.61
N PHE A 384 4.34 4.21 -4.30
CA PHE A 384 3.84 5.42 -3.65
C PHE A 384 4.85 6.03 -2.67
N GLY A 385 5.01 7.36 -2.75
CA GLY A 385 5.88 8.14 -1.88
C GLY A 385 7.35 8.13 -2.29
N ALA A 386 8.23 8.48 -1.36
CA ALA A 386 9.68 8.55 -1.58
C ALA A 386 10.31 7.15 -1.62
N VAL A 387 10.06 6.37 -2.66
CA VAL A 387 10.64 5.03 -2.84
C VAL A 387 11.94 5.14 -3.64
N ALA A 388 13.01 4.44 -3.25
CA ALA A 388 14.26 4.48 -4.02
C ALA A 388 14.91 3.13 -4.29
N ASP A 389 15.76 3.09 -5.32
CA ASP A 389 16.62 1.95 -5.63
C ASP A 389 15.79 0.65 -5.85
N VAL A 390 14.92 0.65 -6.86
CA VAL A 390 13.95 -0.42 -7.11
C VAL A 390 14.14 -1.04 -8.49
N ILE A 391 14.06 -2.37 -8.56
CA ILE A 391 14.01 -3.12 -9.81
C ILE A 391 12.65 -3.80 -9.91
N ILE A 392 11.90 -3.53 -10.98
CA ILE A 392 10.66 -4.23 -11.32
C ILE A 392 10.88 -4.92 -12.66
N GLU A 393 11.01 -6.24 -12.67
CA GLU A 393 11.34 -6.95 -13.89
C GLU A 393 10.67 -8.30 -14.11
N GLY A 394 10.42 -8.67 -15.36
CA GLY A 394 9.88 -9.99 -15.69
C GLY A 394 8.49 -10.27 -15.11
N ASN A 395 7.77 -9.25 -14.63
CA ASN A 395 6.43 -9.42 -14.08
C ASN A 395 5.40 -9.46 -15.21
N THR A 396 4.27 -10.11 -14.97
CA THR A 396 3.13 -10.09 -15.88
C THR A 396 1.89 -9.55 -15.17
N VAL A 397 1.28 -8.52 -15.75
CA VAL A 397 -0.01 -7.98 -15.30
C VAL A 397 -1.05 -8.26 -16.38
N ARG A 398 -2.20 -8.80 -15.98
CA ARG A 398 -3.27 -9.20 -16.88
C ARG A 398 -4.63 -8.65 -16.44
N GLU A 399 -5.45 -8.28 -17.42
CA GLU A 399 -6.88 -7.94 -17.21
C GLU A 399 -7.05 -6.90 -16.11
N SER A 400 -6.37 -5.77 -16.27
CA SER A 400 -6.29 -4.75 -15.23
C SER A 400 -6.37 -3.35 -15.80
N ARG A 401 -6.95 -2.44 -15.02
CA ARG A 401 -6.96 -1.03 -15.39
C ARG A 401 -5.54 -0.45 -15.46
N PHE A 402 -4.62 -0.96 -14.63
CA PHE A 402 -3.25 -0.47 -14.54
C PHE A 402 -2.24 -1.61 -14.57
N GLY A 403 -1.07 -1.37 -15.15
CA GLY A 403 0.05 -2.30 -15.09
C GLY A 403 0.97 -1.99 -13.91
N ILE A 404 1.77 -0.95 -14.08
CA ILE A 404 2.60 -0.34 -13.04
C ILE A 404 2.16 1.11 -12.90
N ALA A 405 1.77 1.53 -11.70
CA ALA A 405 1.25 2.88 -11.45
C ALA A 405 1.75 3.45 -10.11
N GLY A 406 1.62 4.76 -9.96
CA GLY A 406 2.02 5.46 -8.74
C GLY A 406 1.51 6.91 -8.68
N GLY A 407 1.69 7.53 -7.50
CA GLY A 407 1.28 8.92 -7.24
C GLY A 407 2.28 9.96 -7.76
N THR A 408 1.80 11.18 -8.02
CA THR A 408 2.56 12.32 -8.60
C THR A 408 3.53 13.02 -7.64
N ASP A 409 3.58 12.63 -6.37
CA ASP A 409 4.44 13.24 -5.35
C ASP A 409 5.88 12.68 -5.42
N VAL A 410 6.53 12.78 -6.59
CA VAL A 410 7.72 11.99 -6.94
C VAL A 410 9.05 12.54 -6.39
N ASP A 411 9.34 12.18 -5.14
CA ASP A 411 10.72 11.99 -4.62
C ASP A 411 11.25 10.56 -4.88
N ALA A 412 10.48 9.74 -5.60
CA ALA A 412 10.93 8.42 -6.01
C ALA A 412 12.14 8.51 -6.96
N SER A 413 13.12 7.61 -6.81
CA SER A 413 14.38 7.68 -7.56
C SER A 413 15.02 6.31 -7.77
N GLY A 414 15.78 6.13 -8.84
CA GLY A 414 16.48 4.88 -9.09
C GLY A 414 15.55 3.68 -9.32
N ILE A 415 14.39 3.90 -9.94
CA ILE A 415 13.47 2.83 -10.32
C ILE A 415 13.82 2.35 -11.73
N VAL A 416 14.03 1.05 -11.90
CA VAL A 416 14.33 0.40 -13.18
C VAL A 416 13.20 -0.56 -13.54
N LEU A 417 12.65 -0.41 -14.75
CA LEU A 417 11.71 -1.36 -15.33
C LEU A 417 12.39 -2.17 -16.44
N ARG A 418 12.19 -3.49 -16.43
CA ARG A 418 12.73 -4.37 -17.48
C ARG A 418 11.86 -5.60 -17.73
N ASN A 419 11.64 -5.98 -18.99
CA ASN A 419 10.97 -7.21 -19.40
C ASN A 419 9.59 -7.44 -18.73
N ASN A 420 8.84 -6.37 -18.42
CA ASN A 420 7.49 -6.54 -17.87
C ASN A 420 6.46 -6.71 -19.00
N ARG A 421 5.45 -7.55 -18.77
CA ARG A 421 4.41 -7.88 -19.75
C ARG A 421 3.04 -7.41 -19.27
N PHE A 422 2.30 -6.80 -20.19
CA PHE A 422 0.96 -6.27 -19.93
C PHE A 422 -0.02 -6.87 -20.94
N GLU A 423 -1.00 -7.64 -20.47
CA GLU A 423 -1.97 -8.34 -21.32
C GLU A 423 -3.38 -7.85 -21.00
N ALA A 424 -4.08 -7.26 -21.97
CA ALA A 424 -5.38 -6.62 -21.73
C ALA A 424 -5.35 -5.62 -20.56
N VAL A 425 -4.34 -4.75 -20.55
CA VAL A 425 -4.17 -3.70 -19.54
C VAL A 425 -4.45 -2.33 -20.15
N ASP A 426 -5.40 -1.59 -19.58
CA ASP A 426 -5.82 -0.29 -20.13
C ASP A 426 -4.69 0.74 -20.09
N LYS A 427 -3.93 0.78 -18.98
CA LYS A 427 -2.80 1.70 -18.77
C LYS A 427 -1.59 0.92 -18.25
N PRO A 428 -0.76 0.35 -19.15
CA PRO A 428 0.41 -0.42 -18.74
C PRO A 428 1.34 0.33 -17.81
N LEU A 429 1.55 1.62 -18.08
CA LEU A 429 2.36 2.52 -17.27
C LEU A 429 1.53 3.75 -16.88
N GLY A 430 1.34 3.97 -15.58
CA GLY A 430 0.73 5.17 -14.99
C GLY A 430 1.72 6.34 -14.84
N LEU A 431 1.38 7.34 -14.02
CA LEU A 431 2.22 8.51 -13.72
C LEU A 431 3.51 8.05 -13.02
N LEU A 432 4.63 8.11 -13.74
CA LEU A 432 5.87 7.43 -13.37
C LEU A 432 7.12 8.28 -13.72
N GLY A 433 7.13 9.53 -13.26
CA GLY A 433 8.31 10.38 -13.41
C GLY A 433 9.55 9.76 -12.74
N LYS A 434 10.70 9.84 -13.41
CA LYS A 434 12.05 9.41 -12.94
C LYS A 434 12.39 7.91 -13.00
N MET A 435 11.68 7.10 -13.76
CA MET A 435 12.07 5.70 -13.98
C MET A 435 12.99 5.52 -15.18
N LEU A 436 13.86 4.52 -15.10
CA LEU A 436 14.67 4.03 -16.21
C LEU A 436 13.98 2.83 -16.87
N ILE A 437 13.67 2.98 -18.15
CA ILE A 437 13.14 1.92 -19.01
C ILE A 437 13.89 1.94 -20.34
N HIS A 438 14.16 0.76 -20.91
CA HIS A 438 14.79 0.70 -22.22
C HIS A 438 13.88 1.35 -23.29
N PRO A 439 14.39 2.29 -24.13
CA PRO A 439 13.58 2.96 -25.15
C PRO A 439 12.74 2.03 -26.03
N ALA A 440 13.35 0.94 -26.51
CA ALA A 440 12.65 -0.05 -27.33
C ALA A 440 11.60 -0.86 -26.53
N GLU A 441 11.81 -1.07 -25.23
CA GLU A 441 10.83 -1.73 -24.37
C GLU A 441 9.64 -0.80 -24.12
N HIS A 442 9.89 0.49 -23.86
CA HIS A 442 8.84 1.49 -23.69
C HIS A 442 7.96 1.60 -24.95
N ALA A 443 8.58 1.71 -26.12
CA ALA A 443 7.86 1.73 -27.39
C ALA A 443 7.06 0.44 -27.64
N ALA A 444 7.61 -0.73 -27.29
CA ALA A 444 6.92 -2.01 -27.43
C ALA A 444 5.70 -2.11 -26.51
N ILE A 445 5.80 -1.67 -25.26
CA ILE A 445 4.65 -1.61 -24.32
C ILE A 445 3.55 -0.73 -24.90
N GLY A 446 3.92 0.43 -25.45
CA GLY A 446 3.00 1.34 -26.14
C GLY A 446 2.32 0.69 -27.35
N LEU A 447 3.07 -0.02 -28.18
CA LEU A 447 2.56 -0.73 -29.34
C LEU A 447 1.53 -1.81 -28.95
N GLU A 448 1.82 -2.60 -27.90
CA GLU A 448 0.88 -3.62 -27.41
C GLU A 448 -0.38 -3.01 -26.81
N ALA A 449 -0.27 -1.90 -26.07
CA ALA A 449 -1.42 -1.17 -25.55
C ALA A 449 -2.32 -0.65 -26.68
N ALA A 450 -1.72 -0.10 -27.73
CA ALA A 450 -2.42 0.34 -28.92
C ALA A 450 -3.09 -0.83 -29.67
N ALA A 451 -2.42 -1.98 -29.76
CA ALA A 451 -2.97 -3.18 -30.40
C ALA A 451 -4.18 -3.70 -29.65
N ASN A 452 -4.11 -3.75 -28.32
CA ASN A 452 -5.23 -4.13 -27.47
C ASN A 452 -6.41 -3.17 -27.63
N LEU A 453 -6.15 -1.86 -27.69
CA LEU A 453 -7.19 -0.85 -27.89
C LEU A 453 -7.91 -1.00 -29.25
N LEU A 454 -7.19 -1.35 -30.31
CA LEU A 454 -7.76 -1.54 -31.65
C LEU A 454 -8.38 -2.93 -31.85
N GLY A 455 -7.99 -3.93 -31.06
CA GLY A 455 -8.40 -5.32 -31.23
C GLY A 455 -8.12 -5.83 -32.64
N LYS A 456 -9.16 -6.27 -33.35
CA LYS A 456 -9.06 -6.74 -34.75
C LYS A 456 -8.65 -5.64 -35.76
N GLY A 457 -8.72 -4.37 -35.37
CA GLY A 457 -8.30 -3.24 -36.19
C GLY A 457 -6.79 -2.95 -36.16
N ALA A 458 -6.01 -3.72 -35.38
CA ALA A 458 -4.56 -3.53 -35.31
C ALA A 458 -3.88 -3.84 -36.66
N PRO A 459 -3.02 -2.95 -37.18
CA PRO A 459 -2.32 -3.17 -38.45
C PRO A 459 -1.43 -4.43 -38.44
N ALA A 460 -1.54 -5.27 -39.48
CA ALA A 460 -0.66 -6.45 -39.63
C ALA A 460 0.82 -6.09 -39.73
N ALA A 461 1.14 -4.89 -40.25
CA ALA A 461 2.51 -4.37 -40.35
C ALA A 461 3.19 -4.20 -38.97
N TRP A 462 2.42 -4.11 -37.88
CA TRP A 462 2.98 -3.98 -36.53
C TRP A 462 3.76 -5.22 -36.08
N GLU A 463 3.52 -6.38 -36.69
CA GLU A 463 4.30 -7.58 -36.38
C GLU A 463 5.79 -7.40 -36.70
N ARG A 464 6.11 -6.71 -37.80
CA ARG A 464 7.50 -6.37 -38.11
C ARG A 464 8.09 -5.40 -37.09
N VAL A 465 7.32 -4.38 -36.72
CA VAL A 465 7.73 -3.38 -35.72
C VAL A 465 8.03 -4.05 -34.37
N ARG A 466 7.23 -5.04 -33.94
CA ARG A 466 7.50 -5.83 -32.73
C ARG A 466 8.85 -6.53 -32.79
N GLN A 467 9.14 -7.21 -33.90
CA GLN A 467 10.39 -7.95 -34.08
C GLN A 467 11.61 -7.03 -34.07
N ASP A 468 11.50 -5.88 -34.74
CA ASP A 468 12.55 -4.88 -34.77
C ASP A 468 12.77 -4.28 -33.37
N LEU A 469 11.71 -3.86 -32.66
CA LEU A 469 11.79 -3.38 -31.28
C LEU A 469 12.37 -4.43 -30.32
N ALA A 470 11.97 -5.69 -30.43
CA ALA A 470 12.51 -6.77 -29.61
C ALA A 470 14.02 -6.98 -29.84
N SER A 471 14.48 -6.84 -31.09
CA SER A 471 15.90 -6.91 -31.41
C SER A 471 16.68 -5.74 -30.81
N LEU A 472 16.11 -4.53 -30.82
CA LEU A 472 16.71 -3.32 -30.25
C LEU A 472 16.82 -3.38 -28.72
N GLN A 473 15.99 -4.16 -28.01
CA GLN A 473 16.09 -4.33 -26.56
C GLN A 473 17.41 -4.97 -26.10
N ALA A 474 18.14 -5.64 -27.00
CA ALA A 474 19.46 -6.19 -26.71
C ALA A 474 20.61 -5.17 -26.88
N GLU A 475 20.34 -4.00 -27.49
CA GLU A 475 21.34 -2.96 -27.66
C GLU A 475 21.61 -2.22 -26.32
N SER A 476 22.81 -1.64 -26.19
CA SER A 476 23.17 -0.88 -25.00
C SER A 476 22.42 0.45 -24.95
N LEU A 477 21.99 0.87 -23.76
CA LEU A 477 21.44 2.22 -23.53
C LEU A 477 22.41 3.35 -23.90
N ALA A 478 23.72 3.06 -23.93
CA ALA A 478 24.75 4.01 -24.33
C ALA A 478 24.98 4.06 -25.85
N ALA A 479 24.32 3.21 -26.64
CA ALA A 479 24.49 3.19 -28.09
C ALA A 479 23.87 4.45 -28.72
N PRO A 480 24.63 5.26 -29.46
CA PRO A 480 24.14 6.53 -30.00
C PRO A 480 22.99 6.34 -31.01
N GLU A 481 22.98 5.21 -31.73
CA GLU A 481 21.97 4.88 -32.75
C GLU A 481 20.69 4.26 -32.18
N LEU A 482 20.63 3.94 -30.89
CA LEU A 482 19.47 3.27 -30.30
C LEU A 482 18.20 4.12 -30.43
N LEU A 483 18.27 5.40 -30.03
CA LEU A 483 17.11 6.29 -30.07
C LEU A 483 16.61 6.52 -31.50
N PRO A 484 17.46 6.87 -32.50
CA PRO A 484 17.01 6.97 -33.90
C PRO A 484 16.33 5.71 -34.43
N LYS A 485 16.86 4.51 -34.13
CA LYS A 485 16.26 3.23 -34.56
C LYS A 485 14.89 2.99 -33.92
N VAL A 486 14.74 3.29 -32.62
CA VAL A 486 13.44 3.20 -31.93
C VAL A 486 12.44 4.20 -32.51
N GLN A 487 12.86 5.45 -32.75
CA GLN A 487 12.02 6.48 -33.37
C GLN A 487 11.55 6.06 -34.78
N ALA A 488 12.41 5.40 -35.56
CA ALA A 488 12.03 4.85 -36.86
C ALA A 488 10.95 3.76 -36.73
N CYS A 489 11.06 2.86 -35.75
CA CYS A 489 10.05 1.84 -35.45
C CYS A 489 8.69 2.48 -35.08
N VAL A 490 8.72 3.51 -34.23
CA VAL A 490 7.51 4.26 -33.83
C VAL A 490 6.87 4.96 -35.03
N ASN A 491 7.65 5.62 -35.88
CA ASN A 491 7.16 6.23 -37.11
C ASN A 491 6.48 5.21 -38.03
N GLN A 492 7.07 4.02 -38.18
CA GLN A 492 6.45 2.93 -38.96
C GLN A 492 5.14 2.45 -38.34
N ALA A 493 5.07 2.33 -37.01
CA ALA A 493 3.84 1.94 -36.33
C ALA A 493 2.70 2.93 -36.57
N VAL A 494 2.96 4.23 -36.41
CA VAL A 494 1.94 5.28 -36.61
C VAL A 494 1.54 5.37 -38.07
N LYS A 495 2.50 5.31 -39.01
CA LYS A 495 2.23 5.32 -40.46
C LYS A 495 1.35 4.16 -40.92
N ALA A 496 1.40 3.02 -40.24
CA ALA A 496 0.59 1.85 -40.56
C ALA A 496 -0.88 1.95 -40.09
N LEU A 497 -1.24 2.96 -39.29
CA LEU A 497 -2.62 3.17 -38.87
C LEU A 497 -3.52 3.51 -40.08
N PRO A 498 -4.78 3.04 -40.07
CA PRO A 498 -5.75 3.45 -41.09
C PRO A 498 -6.05 4.95 -40.97
N PRO A 499 -6.38 5.62 -42.09
CA PRO A 499 -6.73 7.04 -42.07
C PRO A 499 -8.03 7.29 -41.31
N GLY A 500 -8.11 8.43 -40.63
CA GLY A 500 -9.29 8.88 -39.89
C GLY A 500 -9.01 9.28 -38.44
N PRO A 501 -10.03 9.76 -37.71
CA PRO A 501 -9.90 10.10 -36.30
C PRO A 501 -9.78 8.86 -35.43
N HIS A 502 -8.87 8.91 -34.46
CA HIS A 502 -8.57 7.83 -33.54
C HIS A 502 -8.82 8.24 -32.09
N PRO A 503 -8.97 7.27 -31.16
CA PRO A 503 -8.94 7.58 -29.74
C PRO A 503 -7.60 8.25 -29.35
N PRO A 504 -7.62 9.28 -28.49
CA PRO A 504 -6.42 10.00 -28.04
C PRO A 504 -5.47 9.08 -27.25
N ALA A 505 -5.98 7.98 -26.72
CA ALA A 505 -5.18 6.94 -26.11
C ALA A 505 -4.16 6.33 -27.09
N LEU A 506 -4.43 6.26 -28.40
CA LEU A 506 -3.44 5.77 -29.38
C LEU A 506 -2.21 6.69 -29.45
N ALA A 507 -2.40 8.01 -29.46
CA ALA A 507 -1.30 8.95 -29.43
C ALA A 507 -0.47 8.78 -28.13
N ARG A 508 -1.14 8.65 -27.00
CA ARG A 508 -0.49 8.41 -25.70
C ARG A 508 0.30 7.10 -25.68
N PHE A 509 -0.23 6.03 -26.26
CA PHE A 509 0.44 4.72 -26.26
C PHE A 509 1.59 4.65 -27.27
N LEU A 510 1.38 5.03 -28.54
CA LEU A 510 2.39 4.89 -29.58
C LEU A 510 3.53 5.90 -29.43
N LEU A 511 3.23 7.12 -29.00
CA LEU A 511 4.21 8.20 -28.90
C LEU A 511 4.69 8.46 -27.46
N GLY A 512 4.08 7.81 -26.46
CA GLY A 512 4.32 8.14 -25.05
C GLY A 512 3.96 9.58 -24.69
N MET A 513 3.15 10.24 -25.53
CA MET A 513 2.93 11.68 -25.46
C MET A 513 2.00 12.04 -24.30
N ASP A 514 2.42 13.00 -23.47
CA ASP A 514 1.54 13.62 -22.47
C ASP A 514 0.74 14.75 -23.12
N LEU A 515 -0.58 14.64 -23.05
CA LEU A 515 -1.55 15.64 -23.49
C LEU A 515 -2.42 15.99 -22.29
N SER A 516 -2.08 17.08 -21.61
CA SER A 516 -2.68 17.48 -20.34
C SER A 516 -3.17 18.93 -20.35
N TRP A 517 -4.43 19.11 -19.93
CA TRP A 517 -5.07 20.43 -19.86
C TRP A 517 -4.87 21.06 -18.48
N TYR A 518 -4.50 22.33 -18.46
CA TYR A 518 -4.31 23.13 -17.25
C TYR A 518 -4.88 24.53 -17.46
N ALA A 519 -5.87 24.93 -16.65
CA ALA A 519 -6.61 26.16 -16.88
C ALA A 519 -6.87 26.97 -15.59
N PRO A 520 -5.83 27.36 -14.82
CA PRO A 520 -6.00 27.97 -13.49
C PRO A 520 -6.73 29.32 -13.51
N GLN A 521 -6.63 30.08 -14.61
CA GLN A 521 -7.34 31.35 -14.78
C GLN A 521 -8.82 31.11 -15.08
N LEU A 522 -9.10 30.20 -16.03
CA LEU A 522 -10.46 29.79 -16.34
C LEU A 522 -11.15 29.12 -15.13
N ASP A 523 -10.40 28.35 -14.33
CA ASP A 523 -10.85 27.79 -13.07
C ASP A 523 -11.39 28.86 -12.12
N GLN A 524 -10.81 30.06 -12.07
CA GLN A 524 -11.30 31.14 -11.22
C GLN A 524 -12.64 31.70 -11.75
N VAL A 525 -12.76 31.85 -13.08
CA VAL A 525 -13.98 32.32 -13.73
C VAL A 525 -15.12 31.32 -13.56
N LEU A 526 -14.86 30.03 -13.84
CA LEU A 526 -15.83 28.95 -13.66
C LEU A 526 -16.20 28.69 -12.20
N ARG A 527 -15.38 29.14 -11.24
CA ARG A 527 -15.72 29.11 -9.82
C ARG A 527 -16.70 30.21 -9.42
N SER A 528 -16.62 31.40 -10.01
CA SER A 528 -17.50 32.51 -9.65
C SER A 528 -18.87 32.43 -10.32
N GLY A 529 -18.97 31.78 -11.49
CA GLY A 529 -20.20 31.77 -12.29
C GLY A 529 -20.56 33.14 -12.89
N ALA A 530 -19.76 34.19 -12.67
CA ALA A 530 -20.05 35.53 -13.15
C ALA A 530 -19.85 35.71 -14.66
N GLY A 531 -19.27 34.71 -15.33
CA GLY A 531 -18.77 34.84 -16.70
C GLY A 531 -17.47 35.65 -16.75
N GLY A 532 -16.82 35.65 -17.90
CA GLY A 532 -15.57 36.39 -18.14
C GLY A 532 -14.51 35.57 -18.87
N SER A 533 -13.32 36.14 -19.00
CA SER A 533 -12.23 35.55 -19.78
C SER A 533 -11.18 34.87 -18.91
N GLY A 534 -10.69 33.71 -19.35
CA GLY A 534 -9.63 32.96 -18.69
C GLY A 534 -8.82 32.12 -19.68
N GLY A 535 -7.54 31.91 -19.38
CA GLY A 535 -6.67 31.06 -20.19
C GLY A 535 -6.81 29.57 -19.85
N ALA A 536 -6.80 28.73 -20.88
CA ALA A 536 -6.51 27.30 -20.77
C ALA A 536 -5.22 26.97 -21.54
N ARG A 537 -4.45 26.02 -21.01
CA ARG A 537 -3.21 25.55 -21.62
C ARG A 537 -3.30 24.05 -21.85
N LEU A 538 -2.92 23.62 -23.05
CA LEU A 538 -2.63 22.23 -23.34
C LEU A 538 -1.11 22.06 -23.26
N THR A 539 -0.64 21.29 -22.29
CA THR A 539 0.75 20.85 -22.23
C THR A 539 0.91 19.63 -23.11
N CYS A 540 1.95 19.67 -23.95
CA CYS A 540 2.32 18.60 -24.87
C CYS A 540 3.74 18.17 -24.53
N GLY A 541 3.91 17.00 -23.93
CA GLY A 541 5.21 16.44 -23.56
C GLY A 541 5.54 15.20 -24.39
N LEU A 542 6.79 15.06 -24.82
CA LEU A 542 7.28 13.88 -25.52
C LEU A 542 8.50 13.26 -24.81
N PRO A 543 8.53 11.93 -24.65
CA PRO A 543 9.71 11.25 -24.13
C PRO A 543 10.84 11.25 -25.18
N ALA A 544 12.09 11.07 -24.72
CA ALA A 544 13.27 11.12 -25.61
C ALA A 544 13.28 10.02 -26.70
N TRP A 545 12.60 8.90 -26.46
CA TRP A 545 12.53 7.77 -27.40
C TRP A 545 11.51 7.96 -28.52
N ALA A 546 10.57 8.89 -28.37
CA ALA A 546 9.55 9.14 -29.37
C ALA A 546 10.09 10.08 -30.47
N PRO A 547 9.58 9.97 -31.72
CA PRO A 547 9.97 10.87 -32.79
C PRO A 547 9.45 12.29 -32.52
N ALA A 548 10.04 13.30 -33.17
CA ALA A 548 9.50 14.65 -33.14
C ALA A 548 8.09 14.68 -33.75
N VAL A 549 7.19 15.47 -33.16
CA VAL A 549 5.79 15.57 -33.59
C VAL A 549 5.39 17.04 -33.66
N GLU A 550 4.79 17.43 -34.77
CA GLU A 550 4.08 18.70 -34.89
C GLU A 550 2.65 18.52 -34.39
N VAL A 551 2.24 19.38 -33.44
CA VAL A 551 0.95 19.28 -32.76
C VAL A 551 0.09 20.46 -33.17
N GLY A 552 -1.07 20.17 -33.76
CA GLY A 552 -2.21 21.08 -33.88
C GLY A 552 -3.29 20.69 -32.89
N ALA A 553 -3.87 21.67 -32.21
CA ALA A 553 -4.96 21.44 -31.27
C ALA A 553 -6.06 22.50 -31.46
N GLN A 554 -7.30 22.06 -31.48
CA GLN A 554 -8.47 22.91 -31.61
C GLN A 554 -9.51 22.51 -30.56
N LEU A 555 -10.12 23.50 -29.90
CA LEU A 555 -11.31 23.28 -29.09
C LEU A 555 -12.53 23.55 -29.96
N GLN A 556 -13.49 22.62 -29.96
CA GLN A 556 -14.73 22.78 -30.70
C GLN A 556 -15.60 23.88 -30.08
N PRO A 557 -16.39 24.60 -30.90
CA PRO A 557 -17.28 25.64 -30.40
C PRO A 557 -18.23 25.11 -29.33
N VAL A 558 -18.37 25.89 -28.25
CA VAL A 558 -19.36 25.66 -27.20
C VAL A 558 -20.34 26.82 -27.24
N GLU A 559 -21.63 26.53 -27.12
CA GLU A 559 -22.67 27.55 -27.18
C GLU A 559 -22.42 28.65 -26.13
N GLY A 560 -22.41 29.91 -26.59
CA GLY A 560 -22.16 31.08 -25.75
C GLY A 560 -20.72 31.31 -25.33
N TRP A 561 -19.78 30.41 -25.66
CA TRP A 561 -18.35 30.61 -25.38
C TRP A 561 -17.65 31.24 -26.57
N GLU A 562 -16.77 32.19 -26.30
CA GLU A 562 -15.79 32.66 -27.27
C GLU A 562 -14.48 31.91 -27.02
N ILE A 563 -14.03 31.14 -28.00
CA ILE A 563 -12.79 30.36 -27.91
C ILE A 563 -11.83 30.87 -28.97
N VAL A 564 -10.73 31.46 -28.52
CA VAL A 564 -9.61 31.87 -29.36
C VAL A 564 -8.48 30.86 -29.16
N GLY A 565 -8.38 29.93 -30.11
CA GLY A 565 -7.42 28.82 -30.11
C GLY A 565 -6.07 29.17 -30.73
N PRO A 566 -5.07 28.26 -30.62
CA PRO A 566 -3.71 28.55 -31.01
C PRO A 566 -3.62 28.80 -32.52
N VAL A 567 -2.94 29.89 -32.88
CA VAL A 567 -2.81 30.37 -34.27
C VAL A 567 -1.86 29.49 -35.10
N LYS A 568 -1.07 28.62 -34.44
CA LYS A 568 -0.03 27.80 -35.07
C LYS A 568 0.05 26.42 -34.44
N THR A 569 0.44 25.47 -35.26
CA THR A 569 1.01 24.20 -34.82
C THR A 569 2.35 24.43 -34.12
N VAL A 570 2.72 23.54 -33.19
CA VAL A 570 3.99 23.61 -32.46
C VAL A 570 4.73 22.28 -32.62
N GLU A 571 6.00 22.37 -33.00
CA GLU A 571 6.90 21.22 -32.99
C GLU A 571 7.29 20.88 -31.54
N VAL A 572 7.08 19.63 -31.15
CA VAL A 572 7.52 19.09 -29.87
C VAL A 572 8.68 18.15 -30.14
N LYS A 573 9.86 18.51 -29.61
CA LYS A 573 11.08 17.73 -29.77
C LYS A 573 11.14 16.59 -28.76
N PRO A 574 11.82 15.48 -29.08
CA PRO A 574 11.99 14.37 -28.15
C PRO A 574 12.60 14.85 -26.82
N GLY A 575 12.02 14.42 -25.70
CA GLY A 575 12.47 14.77 -24.35
C GLY A 575 12.10 16.18 -23.89
N THR A 576 11.23 16.88 -24.62
CA THR A 576 10.81 18.25 -24.28
C THR A 576 9.30 18.33 -24.06
N SER A 577 8.88 19.43 -23.43
CA SER A 577 7.47 19.80 -23.31
C SER A 577 7.26 21.23 -23.79
N VAL A 578 6.15 21.44 -24.48
CA VAL A 578 5.67 22.76 -24.92
C VAL A 578 4.23 22.95 -24.48
N PHE A 579 3.67 24.15 -24.67
CA PHE A 579 2.27 24.40 -24.38
C PHE A 579 1.58 25.18 -25.51
N HIS A 580 0.32 24.81 -25.79
CA HIS A 580 -0.61 25.64 -26.56
C HIS A 580 -1.47 26.44 -25.58
N GLN A 581 -1.63 27.74 -25.84
CA GLN A 581 -2.47 28.60 -25.04
C GLN A 581 -3.75 28.93 -25.80
N PHE A 582 -4.87 28.85 -25.09
CA PHE A 582 -6.20 29.19 -25.54
C PHE A 582 -6.71 30.33 -24.65
N ALA A 583 -7.34 31.33 -25.26
CA ALA A 583 -8.11 32.32 -24.53
C ALA A 583 -9.59 31.96 -24.67
N LEU A 584 -10.29 31.86 -23.54
CA LEU A 584 -11.70 31.49 -23.50
C LEU A 584 -12.46 32.59 -22.77
N THR A 585 -13.58 33.04 -23.34
CA THR A 585 -14.57 33.87 -22.66
C THR A 585 -15.83 33.04 -22.47
N VAL A 586 -16.27 32.91 -21.22
CA VAL A 586 -17.44 32.10 -20.85
C VAL A 586 -18.59 33.01 -20.42
N PRO A 587 -19.86 32.66 -20.73
CA PRO A 587 -20.99 33.49 -20.40
C PRO A 587 -21.33 33.44 -18.91
N PRO A 588 -21.95 34.49 -18.35
CA PRO A 588 -22.49 34.47 -16.99
C PRO A 588 -23.44 33.27 -16.78
N GLY A 589 -23.41 32.70 -15.58
CA GLY A 589 -24.15 31.48 -15.22
C GLY A 589 -23.40 30.17 -15.46
N THR A 590 -22.26 30.20 -16.16
CA THR A 590 -21.42 29.00 -16.39
C THR A 590 -20.54 28.72 -15.18
N TRP A 591 -20.69 27.55 -14.55
CA TRP A 591 -19.95 27.21 -13.33
C TRP A 591 -19.45 25.75 -13.31
N GLY A 592 -18.46 25.47 -12.47
CA GLY A 592 -18.02 24.11 -12.15
C GLY A 592 -17.09 23.46 -13.20
N LEU A 593 -17.08 22.12 -13.22
CA LEU A 593 -16.28 21.33 -14.16
C LEU A 593 -17.00 21.25 -15.51
N GLN A 594 -16.39 21.82 -16.54
CA GLN A 594 -16.89 21.83 -17.90
C GLN A 594 -16.14 20.82 -18.76
N THR A 595 -16.83 20.27 -19.75
CA THR A 595 -16.24 19.32 -20.70
C THR A 595 -16.36 19.87 -22.10
N VAL A 596 -15.23 20.13 -22.75
CA VAL A 596 -15.15 20.71 -24.10
C VAL A 596 -14.50 19.68 -25.03
N GLN A 597 -15.05 19.52 -26.23
CA GLN A 597 -14.45 18.63 -27.23
C GLN A 597 -13.17 19.27 -27.78
N ALA A 598 -12.07 18.53 -27.76
CA ALA A 598 -10.75 18.93 -28.22
C ALA A 598 -10.29 17.98 -29.31
N ASP A 599 -9.88 18.53 -30.45
CA ASP A 599 -9.36 17.77 -31.58
C ASP A 599 -7.89 18.08 -31.80
N TYR A 600 -7.13 17.04 -32.08
CA TYR A 600 -5.69 17.02 -32.25
C TYR A 600 -5.35 16.55 -33.65
N THR A 601 -4.41 17.25 -34.29
CA THR A 601 -3.72 16.80 -35.50
C THR A 601 -2.25 16.66 -35.16
N LEU A 602 -1.75 15.42 -35.17
CA LEU A 602 -0.37 15.10 -34.86
C LEU A 602 0.34 14.70 -36.17
N ARG A 603 1.44 15.35 -36.50
CA ARG A 603 2.18 15.11 -37.75
C ARG A 603 3.62 14.72 -37.48
N GLY A 604 4.04 13.63 -38.11
CA GLY A 604 5.43 13.24 -38.22
C GLY A 604 5.93 13.34 -39.67
N PRO A 605 7.12 12.80 -39.98
CA PRO A 605 7.73 12.95 -41.31
C PRO A 605 6.88 12.41 -42.48
N GLU A 606 6.15 11.31 -42.27
CA GLU A 606 5.40 10.62 -43.32
C GLU A 606 4.03 10.10 -42.84
N TRP A 607 3.51 10.66 -41.75
CA TRP A 607 2.24 10.23 -41.16
C TRP A 607 1.51 11.40 -40.52
N GLU A 608 0.18 11.31 -40.51
CA GLU A 608 -0.71 12.20 -39.77
C GLU A 608 -1.65 11.33 -38.93
N LEU A 609 -1.80 11.69 -37.65
CA LEU A 609 -2.71 11.06 -36.71
C LEU A 609 -3.70 12.11 -36.20
N GLN A 610 -4.97 11.90 -36.48
CA GLN A 610 -6.05 12.71 -35.93
C GLN A 610 -6.61 12.04 -34.67
N ALA A 611 -6.82 12.82 -33.62
CA ALA A 611 -7.39 12.31 -32.37
C ALA A 611 -8.33 13.32 -31.71
N SER A 612 -9.29 12.83 -30.93
CA SER A 612 -10.35 13.67 -30.37
C SER A 612 -10.64 13.28 -28.92
N GLU A 613 -10.67 14.24 -27.99
CA GLU A 613 -10.95 13.99 -26.58
C GLU A 613 -11.87 15.02 -25.92
N LYS A 614 -12.40 14.64 -24.76
CA LYS A 614 -13.19 15.52 -23.92
C LYS A 614 -12.28 16.21 -22.90
N ALA A 615 -11.83 17.41 -23.23
CA ALA A 615 -11.02 18.25 -22.35
C ALA A 615 -11.84 18.69 -21.13
N ARG A 616 -11.29 18.45 -19.94
CA ARG A 616 -11.89 18.85 -18.65
C ARG A 616 -11.32 20.20 -18.24
N LEU A 617 -12.15 21.23 -18.21
CA LEU A 617 -11.78 22.60 -17.88
C LEU A 617 -12.57 23.04 -16.63
N GLY A 618 -11.90 23.63 -15.64
CA GLY A 618 -12.49 23.86 -14.33
C GLY A 618 -12.06 22.79 -13.33
N SER A 619 -12.07 23.14 -12.04
CA SER A 619 -11.68 22.21 -10.96
C SER A 619 -12.85 21.39 -10.41
N GLY A 620 -14.10 21.82 -10.68
CA GLY A 620 -15.29 21.24 -10.06
C GLY A 620 -15.34 21.37 -8.54
N ARG A 621 -14.44 22.16 -7.93
CA ARG A 621 -14.39 22.35 -6.48
C ARG A 621 -15.61 23.17 -6.03
N VAL A 622 -16.35 22.62 -5.07
CA VAL A 622 -17.54 23.25 -4.47
C VAL A 622 -17.09 24.35 -3.52
N MET A 623 -17.61 25.56 -3.73
CA MET A 623 -17.35 26.75 -2.91
C MET A 623 -18.60 27.23 -2.19
N GLU A 624 -19.75 26.97 -2.80
CA GLU A 624 -21.06 27.30 -2.29
C GLU A 624 -21.68 26.02 -1.74
N TRP A 625 -22.08 26.07 -0.49
CA TRP A 625 -22.69 24.96 0.22
C TRP A 625 -24.04 25.40 0.73
N CYS A 626 -25.05 24.54 0.68
CA CYS A 626 -26.20 24.69 1.55
C CYS A 626 -25.93 23.85 2.79
N VAL A 627 -26.00 24.45 3.98
CA VAL A 627 -25.81 23.77 5.26
C VAL A 627 -27.05 23.91 6.13
N VAL A 628 -27.50 22.81 6.73
CA VAL A 628 -28.53 22.84 7.77
C VAL A 628 -28.09 22.02 8.98
N GLY A 629 -28.28 22.58 10.17
CA GLY A 629 -27.82 22.05 11.45
C GLY A 629 -27.63 23.17 12.49
N PRO A 630 -27.23 22.84 13.72
CA PRO A 630 -26.92 21.48 14.19
C PRO A 630 -28.15 20.65 14.59
N PHE A 631 -28.15 19.36 14.27
CA PHE A 631 -29.14 18.39 14.78
C PHE A 631 -28.62 17.65 16.03
N PRO A 632 -29.52 17.16 16.91
CA PRO A 632 -29.12 16.32 18.03
C PRO A 632 -28.37 15.07 17.56
N ASN A 633 -27.30 14.73 18.25
CA ASN A 633 -26.61 13.46 18.06
C ASN A 633 -27.34 12.38 18.87
N GLU A 634 -28.43 11.83 18.31
CA GLU A 634 -29.26 10.82 18.97
C GLU A 634 -28.49 9.53 19.31
N SER A 635 -27.39 9.25 18.60
CA SER A 635 -26.57 8.05 18.82
C SER A 635 -25.68 8.12 20.06
N GLY A 636 -25.36 9.33 20.56
CA GLY A 636 -24.42 9.54 21.66
C GLY A 636 -22.96 9.13 21.37
N LEU A 637 -22.66 8.63 20.17
CA LEU A 637 -21.31 8.24 19.74
C LEU A 637 -20.51 9.46 19.26
N PRO A 638 -19.16 9.44 19.32
CA PRO A 638 -18.35 10.46 18.64
C PRO A 638 -18.75 10.56 17.17
N LEU A 639 -18.85 11.78 16.63
CA LEU A 639 -19.04 11.95 15.19
C LEU A 639 -17.92 11.23 14.44
N ASP A 640 -18.28 10.28 13.59
CA ASP A 640 -17.33 9.71 12.66
C ASP A 640 -17.30 10.52 11.35
N THR A 641 -16.28 10.28 10.52
CA THR A 641 -16.16 10.91 9.20
C THR A 641 -16.95 10.14 8.13
N THR A 642 -17.86 9.26 8.53
CA THR A 642 -18.59 8.39 7.63
C THR A 642 -19.79 9.14 7.06
N THR A 643 -19.93 9.14 5.73
CA THR A 643 -21.05 9.80 5.06
C THR A 643 -22.33 8.99 5.28
N HIS A 644 -23.23 9.48 6.12
CA HIS A 644 -24.57 8.92 6.27
C HIS A 644 -25.51 9.55 5.25
N GLY A 645 -26.20 8.72 4.47
CA GLY A 645 -27.32 9.20 3.66
C GLY A 645 -28.43 9.76 4.58
N PRO A 646 -29.13 10.82 4.18
CA PRO A 646 -30.20 11.39 5.00
C PRO A 646 -31.35 10.38 5.14
N ALA A 647 -31.94 10.26 6.34
CA ALA A 647 -33.06 9.34 6.60
C ALA A 647 -34.36 9.73 5.86
N GLN A 648 -34.44 10.96 5.36
CA GLN A 648 -35.52 11.47 4.51
C GLN A 648 -34.91 12.25 3.33
N ARG A 649 -35.67 12.44 2.25
CA ARG A 649 -35.23 13.30 1.12
C ARG A 649 -34.94 14.70 1.65
N LEU A 650 -33.72 15.19 1.42
CA LEU A 650 -33.33 16.57 1.74
C LEU A 650 -34.13 17.52 0.84
N ASP A 651 -34.97 18.35 1.45
CA ASP A 651 -35.68 19.45 0.78
C ASP A 651 -35.02 20.78 1.20
N LEU A 652 -34.45 21.50 0.22
CA LEU A 652 -33.77 22.77 0.41
C LEU A 652 -34.73 23.92 0.79
N GLY A 653 -36.03 23.77 0.51
CA GLY A 653 -37.07 24.74 0.90
C GLY A 653 -37.72 24.47 2.25
N ALA A 654 -37.47 23.30 2.84
CA ALA A 654 -38.08 22.89 4.10
C ALA A 654 -37.44 23.54 5.34
N THR A 655 -38.20 23.54 6.43
CA THR A 655 -37.73 23.89 7.77
C THR A 655 -37.70 22.61 8.60
N TYR A 656 -36.65 22.41 9.39
CA TYR A 656 -36.40 21.20 10.16
C TYR A 656 -36.44 21.52 11.65
N ASP A 657 -37.16 20.72 12.43
CA ASP A 657 -37.23 20.94 13.88
C ASP A 657 -35.92 20.55 14.56
N SER A 658 -35.52 21.34 15.56
CA SER A 658 -34.41 21.02 16.45
C SER A 658 -34.73 21.46 17.89
N PRO A 659 -34.07 20.89 18.92
CA PRO A 659 -34.18 21.35 20.31
C PRO A 659 -33.82 22.82 20.51
N ALA A 660 -33.06 23.43 19.60
CA ALA A 660 -32.73 24.86 19.62
C ALA A 660 -33.72 25.73 18.81
N GLY A 661 -34.79 25.13 18.27
CA GLY A 661 -35.78 25.76 17.41
C GLY A 661 -35.69 25.31 15.93
N PRO A 662 -36.59 25.80 15.08
CA PRO A 662 -36.61 25.45 13.67
C PRO A 662 -35.34 25.91 12.93
N LEU A 663 -34.74 25.00 12.16
CA LEU A 663 -33.55 25.21 11.33
C LEU A 663 -33.93 25.27 9.86
N LYS A 664 -33.29 26.19 9.14
CA LYS A 664 -33.38 26.30 7.68
C LYS A 664 -32.00 26.12 7.08
N TRP A 665 -31.97 25.71 5.82
CA TRP A 665 -30.74 25.74 5.03
C TRP A 665 -30.17 27.15 4.96
N LYS A 666 -28.86 27.24 5.17
CA LYS A 666 -28.07 28.45 5.05
C LYS A 666 -27.10 28.25 3.91
N GLN A 667 -27.05 29.21 3.00
CA GLN A 667 -25.99 29.25 2.01
C GLN A 667 -24.70 29.70 2.67
N VAL A 668 -23.62 28.98 2.38
CA VAL A 668 -22.28 29.23 2.91
C VAL A 668 -21.30 29.23 1.75
N SER A 669 -20.64 30.36 1.55
CA SER A 669 -19.55 30.52 0.60
C SER A 669 -18.22 30.38 1.34
N SER A 670 -17.40 29.40 0.96
CA SER A 670 -16.04 29.26 1.48
C SER A 670 -15.05 29.96 0.55
N LYS A 671 -14.05 30.66 1.10
CA LYS A 671 -12.92 31.21 0.30
C LYS A 671 -11.75 30.22 0.19
N ASP A 672 -11.67 29.27 1.11
CA ASP A 672 -10.50 28.39 1.29
C ASP A 672 -10.73 26.97 0.76
N LEU A 673 -11.81 26.76 -0.01
CA LEU A 673 -12.19 25.47 -0.61
C LEU A 673 -12.57 24.38 0.43
N THR A 674 -12.79 24.77 1.69
CA THR A 674 -13.14 23.87 2.79
C THR A 674 -14.36 24.39 3.55
N LEU A 675 -15.27 23.49 3.93
CA LEU A 675 -16.41 23.83 4.79
C LEU A 675 -16.06 23.55 6.26
N ASN A 676 -15.91 24.60 7.07
CA ASN A 676 -15.63 24.46 8.49
C ASN A 676 -16.93 24.33 9.29
N LEU A 677 -17.46 23.10 9.39
CA LEU A 677 -18.69 22.83 10.13
C LEU A 677 -18.61 23.20 11.61
N LYS A 678 -17.42 23.18 12.22
CA LYS A 678 -17.23 23.55 13.63
C LYS A 678 -17.47 25.04 13.86
N GLU A 679 -16.96 25.88 12.96
CA GLU A 679 -17.21 27.33 13.00
C GLU A 679 -18.67 27.67 12.70
N LEU A 680 -19.29 26.94 11.77
CA LEU A 680 -20.67 27.18 11.36
C LEU A 680 -21.71 26.68 12.37
N LEU A 681 -21.41 25.59 13.08
CA LEU A 681 -22.37 24.85 13.92
C LEU A 681 -22.01 24.77 15.41
N GLY A 682 -20.79 25.20 15.82
CA GLY A 682 -20.35 25.31 17.22
C GLY A 682 -19.69 24.06 17.83
N ASP A 683 -19.30 24.18 19.11
CA ASP A 683 -18.32 23.31 19.81
C ASP A 683 -18.86 21.99 20.42
N GLY A 684 -20.00 21.46 19.97
CA GLY A 684 -20.21 20.01 20.01
C GLY A 684 -21.06 19.38 21.11
N LYS A 685 -22.33 19.79 21.18
CA LYS A 685 -23.39 18.96 21.81
C LYS A 685 -24.51 18.54 20.86
N MET A 686 -24.52 19.09 19.64
CA MET A 686 -25.51 18.87 18.58
C MET A 686 -24.70 18.92 17.28
N GLN A 687 -24.39 17.82 16.58
CA GLN A 687 -23.36 17.87 15.52
C GLN A 687 -23.63 17.04 14.26
N VAL A 688 -24.88 16.70 13.92
CA VAL A 688 -25.12 16.33 12.51
C VAL A 688 -25.48 17.61 11.76
N GLY A 689 -24.77 17.90 10.69
CA GLY A 689 -25.08 18.96 9.74
C GLY A 689 -24.91 18.41 8.34
N TYR A 690 -25.90 18.61 7.48
CA TYR A 690 -25.83 18.16 6.09
C TYR A 690 -25.36 19.32 5.22
N GLY A 691 -24.34 19.06 4.40
CA GLY A 691 -23.87 19.95 3.34
C GLY A 691 -24.08 19.26 1.99
N VAL A 692 -24.70 19.95 1.04
CA VAL A 692 -24.80 19.50 -0.36
C VAL A 692 -24.15 20.49 -1.31
#